data_AF-A0A1J5DGR5-F1
#
_entry.id   AF-A0A1J5DGR5-F1
#
_cell.length_a   1.000
_cell.length_b   1.000
_cell.length_c   1.000
_cell.angle_alpha   90.00
_cell.angle_beta   90.00
_cell.angle_gamma   90.00
#
_symmetry.space_group_name_H-M   'P 1'
#
loop_
_entity.id
_entity.type
_entity.pdbx_description
1 polymer ?
#
loop_
_entity_poly.entity_id
_entity_poly.type
_entity_poly.pdbx_seq_one_letter_code
_entity_poly.pdbx_strand_id
1 'polypeptide(L)'
;MRDKHICVSWLKPAPGEAMEIRFHGRGGQGGVTCAKLVAAVYAKQGKSVQAFGDYAGERSGAPVRAYTRVSDETVTNRNKVYEPDHILILDPTLLNEQAVSGLAEGGLLLLNTTERPEHYREQFPGFRVATVDATDIARRHGIGTRTVVIVNTTMAGAFARLMGVPLDDLTGVFEELGMKPANVLASSEAYESVQALGEDQLFTRPAAGLDPILRPEVLDLVDHKVGAPVPLKTGSWRVQTPRYATMPAPCNAHCPAGNDVVGFLQALVKDDLDEAARLLSETTPLAAVCGRVCPAFCMMGCNRREHDAAVNIRALERWVGDHRDVSKMATRASANGKHVAIVGSGPAGLSAAYHLARAGYRVSLFEAEAELGGVLRTGIPVYRLPREVLDRELQGILDLGVEAHCNEPIDRGRLQNLMNECDVVIVATGLQKLRGLEVPGANLPGVEQGIRFLHRTNFRGPGALSGHVVVLGGGNTAMDCARNALRCGAEKVTVAYRRTREEMPAIQEEIVEALEEGVEFLFQVAPVGFEGEARLQAVRLAEVEMGEPDESGRRSPVTSNRVQSLACDLVLLALGQSGDSRILDDSWSVFGGRAYAGDQALNLFGTGDLFTSEGTVVHAIGHGRHVALEARAAMGEPVSAAVRLDPSVSVQPEQILVEHFPYSPQVHEELLDATARARSLEEVNRGLEDASEAQRCFSCGHCTSCDSCLVYCPEGIIFRDGSAYKVDYDYCKGCGLCVTECPRHSMEMVAS
;
A
#
# COMPACT_ATOMS: atom_id res chain seq x y z
N MET A 1 41.19 -40.69 -72.01
CA MET A 1 40.30 -41.78 -71.53
C MET A 1 39.36 -41.17 -70.52
N ARG A 2 38.08 -41.50 -70.65
CA ARG A 2 36.94 -40.87 -69.97
C ARG A 2 36.89 -41.23 -68.48
N ASP A 3 36.61 -40.21 -67.69
CA ASP A 3 35.70 -40.12 -66.54
C ASP A 3 35.21 -41.41 -65.87
N LYS A 4 35.45 -41.47 -64.55
CA LYS A 4 34.39 -41.74 -63.58
C LYS A 4 34.38 -40.65 -62.53
N HIS A 5 33.46 -39.71 -62.72
CA HIS A 5 32.97 -38.80 -61.70
C HIS A 5 32.59 -39.59 -60.44
N ILE A 6 33.22 -39.27 -59.31
CA ILE A 6 32.67 -39.59 -57.99
C ILE A 6 31.64 -38.48 -57.72
N CYS A 7 30.37 -38.85 -57.71
CA CYS A 7 29.26 -37.94 -57.47
C CYS A 7 29.24 -37.55 -55.98
N VAL A 8 29.77 -36.38 -55.66
CA VAL A 8 29.74 -35.79 -54.31
C VAL A 8 28.54 -34.83 -54.26
N SER A 9 27.31 -35.34 -54.20
CA SER A 9 26.09 -34.51 -54.22
C SER A 9 25.07 -34.81 -53.11
N TRP A 10 25.39 -35.67 -52.15
CA TRP A 10 24.40 -36.19 -51.18
C TRP A 10 24.58 -35.68 -49.74
N LEU A 11 25.36 -34.62 -49.54
CA LEU A 11 25.67 -34.04 -48.22
C LEU A 11 25.33 -32.56 -48.10
N LYS A 12 24.72 -31.99 -49.12
CA LYS A 12 24.15 -30.66 -49.03
C LYS A 12 22.64 -30.81 -48.99
N PRO A 13 21.94 -30.30 -47.96
CA PRO A 13 20.56 -29.89 -48.15
C PRO A 13 20.48 -29.01 -49.42
N ALA A 14 19.36 -29.02 -50.14
CA ALA A 14 19.24 -28.20 -51.35
C ALA A 14 19.61 -26.74 -51.03
N PRO A 15 20.12 -25.94 -51.98
CA PRO A 15 20.40 -24.53 -51.72
C PRO A 15 19.16 -23.84 -51.09
N GLY A 16 19.28 -23.39 -49.83
CA GLY A 16 18.17 -22.83 -49.04
C GLY A 16 17.59 -23.74 -47.94
N GLU A 17 18.02 -25.01 -47.85
CA GLU A 17 17.57 -25.95 -46.82
C GLU A 17 18.58 -26.08 -45.67
N ALA A 18 18.07 -26.22 -44.44
CA ALA A 18 18.88 -26.40 -43.24
C ALA A 18 19.17 -27.88 -42.99
N MET A 19 20.39 -28.21 -42.55
CA MET A 19 20.71 -29.53 -42.00
C MET A 19 19.98 -29.71 -40.67
N GLU A 20 19.12 -30.71 -40.57
CA GLU A 20 18.31 -31.00 -39.39
C GLU A 20 18.80 -32.26 -38.66
N ILE A 21 19.09 -32.12 -37.36
CA ILE A 21 19.64 -33.18 -36.51
C ILE A 21 18.67 -33.42 -35.35
N ARG A 22 18.38 -34.70 -35.08
CA ARG A 22 17.56 -35.12 -33.94
C ARG A 22 18.36 -36.02 -32.99
N PHE A 23 18.33 -35.66 -31.71
CA PHE A 23 19.03 -36.36 -30.65
C PHE A 23 18.01 -37.08 -29.78
N HIS A 24 18.28 -38.33 -29.42
CA HIS A 24 17.51 -39.09 -28.44
C HIS A 24 18.43 -39.54 -27.31
N GLY A 25 18.07 -39.19 -26.07
CA GLY A 25 18.81 -39.61 -24.88
C GLY A 25 17.88 -39.68 -23.67
N ARG A 26 18.44 -39.94 -22.49
CA ARG A 26 17.70 -39.91 -21.23
C ARG A 26 18.05 -38.67 -20.41
N GLY A 27 17.12 -38.23 -19.57
CA GLY A 27 17.33 -37.17 -18.59
C GLY A 27 18.57 -37.49 -17.74
N GLY A 28 19.55 -36.58 -17.74
CA GLY A 28 20.84 -36.76 -17.06
C GLY A 28 22.00 -37.21 -17.96
N GLN A 29 21.79 -37.65 -19.21
CA GLN A 29 22.88 -38.02 -20.14
C GLN A 29 23.44 -36.85 -20.98
N GLY A 30 22.80 -35.68 -20.88
CA GLY A 30 23.24 -34.48 -21.57
C GLY A 30 22.80 -34.35 -23.03
N GLY A 31 21.71 -34.99 -23.47
CA GLY A 31 21.24 -34.91 -24.87
C GLY A 31 20.99 -33.50 -25.40
N VAL A 32 20.38 -32.62 -24.60
CA VAL A 32 20.20 -31.20 -24.97
C VAL A 32 21.55 -30.47 -25.02
N THR A 33 22.48 -30.80 -24.13
CA THR A 33 23.83 -30.25 -24.15
C THR A 33 24.59 -30.70 -25.41
N CYS A 34 24.45 -31.96 -25.82
CA CYS A 34 25.03 -32.48 -27.07
C CYS A 34 24.52 -31.69 -28.29
N ALA A 35 23.21 -31.43 -28.36
CA ALA A 35 22.61 -30.60 -29.41
C ALA A 35 23.20 -29.18 -29.42
N LYS A 36 23.32 -28.54 -28.25
CA LYS A 36 23.94 -27.21 -28.12
C LYS A 36 25.42 -27.20 -28.50
N LEU A 37 26.17 -28.25 -28.17
CA LEU A 37 27.58 -28.39 -28.53
C LEU A 37 27.75 -28.46 -30.05
N VAL A 38 26.96 -29.30 -30.73
CA VAL A 38 26.97 -29.40 -32.19
C VAL A 38 26.61 -28.05 -32.82
N ALA A 39 25.56 -27.38 -32.32
CA ALA A 39 25.18 -26.05 -32.79
C ALA A 39 26.29 -25.00 -32.59
N ALA A 40 26.94 -24.99 -31.43
CA ALA A 40 28.00 -24.03 -31.12
C ALA A 40 29.21 -24.17 -32.06
N VAL A 41 29.57 -25.40 -32.44
CA VAL A 41 30.62 -25.66 -33.42
C VAL A 41 30.30 -25.06 -34.78
N TYR A 42 29.08 -25.26 -35.28
CA TYR A 42 28.68 -24.67 -36.56
C TYR A 42 28.47 -23.16 -36.50
N ALA A 43 28.04 -22.62 -35.36
CA ALA A 43 27.96 -21.18 -35.12
C ALA A 43 29.34 -20.53 -35.21
N LYS A 44 30.38 -21.16 -34.65
CA LYS A 44 31.77 -20.71 -34.75
C LYS A 44 32.29 -20.72 -36.19
N GLN A 45 31.76 -21.62 -37.02
CA GLN A 45 32.01 -21.66 -38.47
C GLN A 45 31.12 -20.69 -39.28
N GLY A 46 30.43 -19.75 -38.62
CA GLY A 46 29.63 -18.69 -39.25
C GLY A 46 28.24 -19.12 -39.74
N LYS A 47 27.76 -20.30 -39.37
CA LYS A 47 26.42 -20.78 -39.78
C LYS A 47 25.32 -20.19 -38.88
N SER A 48 24.12 -20.03 -39.44
CA SER A 48 22.92 -19.83 -38.63
C SER A 48 22.53 -21.15 -37.98
N VAL A 49 22.36 -21.14 -36.66
CA VAL A 49 22.05 -22.36 -35.91
C VAL A 49 20.87 -22.17 -34.97
N GLN A 50 20.20 -23.27 -34.68
CA GLN A 50 19.16 -23.34 -33.65
C GLN A 50 19.32 -24.67 -32.91
N ALA A 51 19.29 -24.65 -31.58
CA ALA A 51 19.25 -25.86 -30.78
C ALA A 51 18.32 -25.73 -29.57
N PHE A 52 17.45 -26.71 -29.36
CA PHE A 52 16.50 -26.73 -28.24
C PHE A 52 16.11 -28.17 -27.86
N GLY A 53 15.63 -28.34 -26.64
CA GLY A 53 15.12 -29.62 -26.12
C GLY A 53 13.61 -29.73 -26.21
N ASP A 54 13.11 -30.95 -26.32
CA ASP A 54 11.71 -31.33 -26.13
C ASP A 54 11.60 -32.21 -24.88
N TYR A 55 11.05 -31.63 -23.83
CA TYR A 55 10.97 -32.23 -22.49
C TYR A 55 9.58 -32.85 -22.28
N ALA A 56 9.52 -34.12 -21.90
CA ALA A 56 8.38 -34.70 -21.21
C ALA A 56 8.60 -34.58 -19.69
N GLY A 57 7.53 -34.62 -18.88
CA GLY A 57 7.56 -34.36 -17.43
C GLY A 57 8.82 -34.86 -16.71
N GLU A 58 9.56 -33.93 -16.09
CA GLU A 58 10.97 -34.10 -15.71
C GLU A 58 11.20 -35.15 -14.60
N ARG A 59 11.89 -36.25 -14.96
CA ARG A 59 12.59 -37.16 -14.03
C ARG A 59 13.90 -37.62 -14.67
N SER A 60 14.96 -37.77 -13.87
CA SER A 60 16.20 -38.43 -14.31
C SER A 60 15.88 -39.80 -14.91
N GLY A 61 16.44 -40.11 -16.08
CA GLY A 61 16.17 -41.35 -16.82
C GLY A 61 14.98 -41.32 -17.79
N ALA A 62 14.12 -40.29 -17.79
CA ALA A 62 13.04 -40.16 -18.78
C ALA A 62 13.59 -39.92 -20.20
N PRO A 63 12.93 -40.40 -21.28
CA PRO A 63 13.33 -40.08 -22.64
C PRO A 63 13.29 -38.57 -22.91
N VAL A 64 14.35 -38.05 -23.53
CA VAL A 64 14.53 -36.65 -23.91
C VAL A 64 14.88 -36.60 -25.39
N ARG A 65 14.21 -35.68 -26.10
CA ARG A 65 14.59 -35.34 -27.47
C ARG A 65 15.22 -33.96 -27.50
N ALA A 66 16.17 -33.77 -28.41
CA ALA A 66 16.69 -32.45 -28.72
C ALA A 66 16.88 -32.31 -30.23
N TYR A 67 16.98 -31.08 -30.67
CA TYR A 67 17.05 -30.75 -32.09
C TYR A 67 18.18 -29.78 -32.36
N THR A 68 18.81 -29.89 -33.52
CA THR A 68 19.76 -28.89 -34.02
C THR A 68 19.49 -28.64 -35.49
N ARG A 69 19.42 -27.36 -35.87
CA ARG A 69 19.40 -26.92 -37.26
C ARG A 69 20.66 -26.14 -37.56
N VAL A 70 21.23 -26.34 -38.74
CA VAL A 70 22.39 -25.62 -39.23
C VAL A 70 22.11 -25.19 -40.67
N SER A 71 22.19 -23.89 -40.95
CA SER A 71 21.98 -23.36 -42.29
C SER A 71 22.99 -22.28 -42.64
N ASP A 72 23.25 -22.12 -43.93
CA ASP A 72 23.93 -20.95 -44.49
C ASP A 72 23.04 -19.70 -44.46
N GLU A 73 21.72 -19.89 -44.40
CA GLU A 73 20.72 -18.83 -44.27
C GLU A 73 20.16 -18.75 -42.85
N THR A 74 19.44 -17.67 -42.53
CA THR A 74 18.84 -17.52 -41.20
C THR A 74 17.81 -18.62 -40.93
N VAL A 75 18.02 -19.42 -39.88
CA VAL A 75 17.04 -20.41 -39.43
C VAL A 75 15.81 -19.70 -38.85
N THR A 76 14.73 -19.62 -39.63
CA THR A 76 13.46 -19.02 -39.21
C THR A 76 12.48 -20.04 -38.63
N ASN A 77 12.58 -21.30 -39.02
CA ASN A 77 11.73 -22.39 -38.52
C ASN A 77 12.09 -22.74 -37.06
N ARG A 78 11.11 -22.69 -36.15
CA ARG A 78 11.27 -23.03 -34.72
C ARG A 78 10.52 -24.31 -34.31
N ASN A 79 9.97 -25.06 -35.26
CA ASN A 79 9.21 -26.29 -35.00
C ASN A 79 10.13 -27.47 -34.68
N LYS A 80 9.58 -28.57 -34.15
CA LYS A 80 10.35 -29.82 -33.94
C LYS A 80 10.90 -30.34 -35.27
N VAL A 81 12.02 -31.07 -35.24
CA VAL A 81 12.57 -31.75 -36.42
C VAL A 81 11.83 -33.08 -36.58
N TYR A 82 10.94 -33.13 -37.57
CA TYR A 82 10.16 -34.32 -37.90
C TYR A 82 10.90 -35.20 -38.92
N GLU A 83 11.63 -34.59 -39.86
CA GLU A 83 12.35 -35.24 -40.95
C GLU A 83 13.86 -34.97 -40.87
N PRO A 84 14.59 -35.56 -39.90
CA PRO A 84 16.01 -35.29 -39.73
C PRO A 84 16.89 -35.87 -40.84
N ASP A 85 17.98 -35.18 -41.17
CA ASP A 85 19.10 -35.73 -41.97
C ASP A 85 19.96 -36.68 -41.14
N HIS A 86 20.07 -36.39 -39.84
CA HIS A 86 20.95 -37.10 -38.92
C HIS A 86 20.25 -37.38 -37.59
N ILE A 87 20.41 -38.60 -37.08
CA ILE A 87 19.91 -39.02 -35.77
C ILE A 87 21.06 -39.52 -34.90
N LEU A 88 21.13 -39.00 -33.68
CA LEU A 88 22.06 -39.47 -32.65
C LEU A 88 21.26 -40.14 -31.53
N ILE A 89 21.55 -41.41 -31.27
CA ILE A 89 20.97 -42.20 -30.19
C ILE A 89 22.02 -42.32 -29.07
N LEU A 90 21.87 -41.50 -28.04
CA LEU A 90 22.77 -41.43 -26.89
C LEU A 90 22.56 -42.59 -25.91
N ASP A 91 21.37 -43.20 -25.91
CA ASP A 91 21.05 -44.37 -25.09
C ASP A 91 20.49 -45.48 -25.99
N PRO A 92 21.16 -46.65 -26.07
CA PRO A 92 20.74 -47.71 -26.98
C PRO A 92 19.36 -48.27 -26.65
N THR A 93 18.86 -48.12 -25.41
CA THR A 93 17.50 -48.57 -25.04
C THR A 93 16.39 -47.73 -25.67
N LEU A 94 16.72 -46.57 -26.26
CA LEU A 94 15.78 -45.73 -27.00
C LEU A 94 15.72 -46.07 -28.49
N LEU A 95 16.55 -47.00 -28.97
CA LEU A 95 16.54 -47.44 -30.36
C LEU A 95 15.28 -48.25 -30.65
N ASN A 96 14.34 -47.65 -31.37
CA ASN A 96 13.11 -48.28 -31.86
C ASN A 96 12.66 -47.61 -33.17
N GLU A 97 11.63 -48.16 -33.82
CA GLU A 97 11.11 -47.64 -35.09
C GLU A 97 10.67 -46.17 -35.00
N GLN A 98 10.11 -45.74 -33.87
CA GLN A 98 9.71 -44.34 -33.66
C GLN A 98 10.91 -43.41 -33.53
N ALA A 99 12.00 -43.87 -32.93
CA ALA A 99 13.22 -43.07 -32.74
C ALA A 99 13.91 -42.74 -34.08
N VAL A 100 13.81 -43.63 -35.06
CA VAL A 100 14.37 -43.44 -36.41
C VAL A 100 13.36 -42.90 -37.43
N SER A 101 12.10 -42.75 -37.04
CA SER A 101 11.02 -42.29 -37.93
C SER A 101 11.31 -40.90 -38.54
N GLY A 102 11.15 -40.78 -39.86
CA GLY A 102 11.40 -39.55 -40.60
C GLY A 102 12.87 -39.31 -40.94
N LEU A 103 13.81 -40.19 -40.58
CA LEU A 103 15.19 -40.10 -41.05
C LEU A 103 15.20 -40.18 -42.59
N ALA A 104 15.83 -39.19 -43.22
CA ALA A 104 15.97 -39.15 -44.67
C ALA A 104 16.68 -40.41 -45.21
N GLU A 105 16.34 -40.84 -46.43
CA GLU A 105 17.05 -41.94 -47.11
C GLU A 105 18.54 -41.58 -47.27
N GLY A 106 19.44 -42.48 -46.87
CA GLY A 106 20.88 -42.18 -46.80
C GLY A 106 21.29 -41.27 -45.63
N GLY A 107 20.37 -40.92 -44.72
CA GLY A 107 20.65 -40.19 -43.49
C GLY A 107 21.59 -40.95 -42.54
N LEU A 108 22.21 -40.21 -41.62
CA LEU A 108 23.16 -40.78 -40.65
C LEU A 108 22.42 -41.21 -39.38
N LEU A 109 22.68 -42.43 -38.92
CA LEU A 109 22.26 -42.96 -37.63
C LEU A 109 23.50 -43.28 -36.78
N LEU A 110 23.84 -42.40 -35.83
CA LEU A 110 24.95 -42.59 -34.89
C LEU A 110 24.43 -43.18 -33.57
N LEU A 111 24.95 -44.35 -33.19
CA LEU A 111 24.49 -45.12 -32.04
C LEU A 111 25.58 -45.23 -30.97
N ASN A 112 25.22 -44.93 -29.72
CA ASN A 112 26.03 -45.27 -28.56
C ASN A 112 25.87 -46.76 -28.22
N THR A 113 26.82 -47.59 -28.65
CA THR A 113 26.76 -49.05 -28.51
C THR A 113 28.15 -49.69 -28.64
N THR A 114 28.32 -50.86 -28.02
CA THR A 114 29.51 -51.72 -28.17
C THR A 114 29.47 -52.56 -29.46
N GLU A 115 28.29 -52.68 -30.07
CA GLU A 115 28.11 -53.43 -31.32
C GLU A 115 28.75 -52.70 -32.50
N ARG A 116 29.27 -53.47 -33.45
CA ARG A 116 29.82 -52.89 -34.68
C ARG A 116 28.71 -52.44 -35.64
N PRO A 117 28.95 -51.48 -36.54
CA PRO A 117 27.92 -51.00 -37.47
C PRO A 117 27.27 -52.11 -38.32
N GLU A 118 28.01 -53.18 -38.64
CA GLU A 118 27.50 -54.32 -39.43
C GLU A 118 26.34 -55.04 -38.76
N HIS A 119 26.29 -55.03 -37.42
CA HIS A 119 25.20 -55.63 -36.63
C HIS A 119 23.84 -55.05 -37.01
N TYR A 120 23.80 -53.75 -37.34
CA TYR A 120 22.57 -53.00 -37.60
C TYR A 120 22.20 -52.94 -39.09
N ARG A 121 23.01 -53.56 -39.96
CA ARG A 121 22.86 -53.48 -41.42
C ARG A 121 21.53 -54.02 -41.92
N GLU A 122 21.07 -55.14 -41.34
CA GLU A 122 19.78 -55.75 -41.69
C GLU A 122 18.60 -55.02 -41.04
N GLN A 123 18.83 -54.40 -39.88
CA GLN A 123 17.78 -53.71 -39.10
C GLN A 123 17.41 -52.34 -39.69
N PHE A 124 18.37 -51.64 -40.29
CA PHE A 124 18.18 -50.31 -40.85
C PHE A 124 18.67 -50.21 -42.30
N PRO A 125 18.04 -50.95 -43.23
CA PRO A 125 18.42 -50.90 -44.63
C PRO A 125 18.15 -49.50 -45.19
N GLY A 126 19.16 -48.88 -45.80
CA GLY A 126 19.04 -47.55 -46.42
C GLY A 126 19.54 -46.37 -45.56
N PHE A 127 19.95 -46.60 -44.31
CA PHE A 127 20.62 -45.58 -43.50
C PHE A 127 22.13 -45.83 -43.39
N ARG A 128 22.90 -44.75 -43.23
CA ARG A 128 24.32 -44.83 -42.87
C ARG A 128 24.41 -45.05 -41.37
N VAL A 129 24.82 -46.23 -40.94
CA VAL A 129 24.96 -46.54 -39.51
C VAL A 129 26.40 -46.32 -39.06
N ALA A 130 26.55 -45.60 -37.96
CA ALA A 130 27.82 -45.44 -37.24
C ALA A 130 27.64 -45.80 -35.77
N THR A 131 28.67 -46.36 -35.15
CA THR A 131 28.65 -46.77 -33.74
C THR A 131 29.88 -46.27 -32.99
N VAL A 132 29.69 -45.98 -31.71
CA VAL A 132 30.75 -45.61 -30.78
C VAL A 132 30.35 -46.06 -29.37
N ASP A 133 31.29 -46.57 -28.58
CA ASP A 133 31.05 -46.85 -27.16
C ASP A 133 31.23 -45.58 -26.33
N ALA A 134 30.32 -44.62 -26.54
CA ALA A 134 30.37 -43.32 -25.89
C ALA A 134 30.25 -43.43 -24.35
N THR A 135 29.58 -44.49 -23.89
CA THR A 135 29.35 -44.76 -22.46
C THR A 135 30.64 -45.21 -21.76
N ASP A 136 31.38 -46.16 -22.32
CA ASP A 136 32.63 -46.62 -21.72
C ASP A 136 33.71 -45.55 -21.78
N ILE A 137 33.82 -44.83 -22.91
CA ILE A 137 34.76 -43.70 -23.06
C ILE A 137 34.48 -42.65 -21.98
N ALA A 138 33.23 -42.18 -21.86
CA ALA A 138 32.87 -41.19 -20.85
C ALA A 138 33.13 -41.69 -19.42
N ARG A 139 32.91 -42.98 -19.16
CA ARG A 139 33.15 -43.60 -17.85
C ARG A 139 34.64 -43.64 -17.49
N ARG A 140 35.51 -44.02 -18.43
CA ARG A 140 36.97 -44.07 -18.20
C ARG A 140 37.57 -42.69 -17.92
N HIS A 141 36.99 -41.64 -18.52
CA HIS A 141 37.36 -40.25 -18.28
C HIS A 141 36.62 -39.60 -17.08
N GLY A 142 35.80 -40.36 -16.34
CA GLY A 142 35.13 -39.86 -15.14
C GLY A 142 34.06 -38.80 -15.39
N ILE A 143 33.35 -38.87 -16.52
CA ILE A 143 32.32 -37.91 -16.92
C ILE A 143 30.93 -38.38 -16.45
N GLY A 144 30.35 -37.66 -15.50
CA GLY A 144 29.07 -38.00 -14.87
C GLY A 144 29.23 -38.60 -13.47
N THR A 145 28.23 -39.37 -13.02
CA THR A 145 28.24 -40.07 -11.73
C THR A 145 28.29 -41.59 -11.94
N ARG A 146 28.48 -42.36 -10.86
CA ARG A 146 28.48 -43.84 -10.92
C ARG A 146 27.17 -44.41 -11.46
N THR A 147 26.05 -43.72 -11.29
CA THR A 147 24.71 -44.16 -11.70
C THR A 147 24.22 -43.50 -12.99
N VAL A 148 24.79 -42.36 -13.39
CA VAL A 148 24.41 -41.63 -14.61
C VAL A 148 25.67 -41.14 -15.32
N VAL A 149 26.06 -41.84 -16.37
CA VAL A 149 27.17 -41.44 -17.27
C VAL A 149 26.67 -40.37 -18.23
N ILE A 150 27.41 -39.27 -18.37
CA ILE A 150 27.06 -38.17 -19.28
C ILE A 150 27.87 -38.36 -20.57
N VAL A 151 27.19 -38.60 -21.68
CA VAL A 151 27.81 -38.99 -22.97
C VAL A 151 27.77 -37.87 -24.03
N ASN A 152 27.42 -36.65 -23.62
CA ASN A 152 27.21 -35.54 -24.54
C ASN A 152 28.47 -35.16 -25.36
N THR A 153 29.64 -35.10 -24.70
CA THR A 153 30.91 -34.68 -25.30
C THR A 153 31.52 -35.80 -26.14
N THR A 154 31.40 -37.05 -25.70
CA THR A 154 31.82 -38.23 -26.48
C THR A 154 30.98 -38.38 -27.75
N MET A 155 29.66 -38.20 -27.67
CA MET A 155 28.77 -38.26 -28.84
C MET A 155 28.99 -37.09 -29.79
N ALA A 156 29.29 -35.89 -29.28
CA ALA A 156 29.67 -34.74 -30.11
C ALA A 156 30.99 -34.99 -30.85
N GLY A 157 31.99 -35.62 -30.21
CA GLY A 157 33.25 -36.03 -30.83
C GLY A 157 33.06 -37.01 -31.98
N ALA A 158 32.32 -38.11 -31.74
CA ALA A 158 32.00 -39.09 -32.77
C ALA A 158 31.24 -38.46 -33.95
N PHE A 159 30.27 -37.58 -33.69
CA PHE A 159 29.53 -36.89 -34.74
C PHE A 159 30.42 -35.91 -35.53
N ALA A 160 31.30 -35.15 -34.88
CA ALA A 160 32.22 -34.24 -35.54
C ALA A 160 33.12 -34.96 -36.55
N ARG A 161 33.64 -36.14 -36.19
CA ARG A 161 34.43 -36.99 -37.09
C ARG A 161 33.65 -37.36 -38.35
N LEU A 162 32.41 -37.81 -38.16
CA LEU A 162 31.54 -38.23 -39.25
C LEU A 162 31.11 -37.08 -40.17
N MET A 163 31.06 -35.85 -39.63
CA MET A 163 30.71 -34.66 -40.40
C MET A 163 31.93 -33.93 -41.01
N GLY A 164 33.15 -34.44 -40.79
CA GLY A 164 34.37 -33.81 -41.29
C GLY A 164 34.73 -32.50 -40.60
N VAL A 165 34.23 -32.30 -39.38
CA VAL A 165 34.56 -31.13 -38.56
C VAL A 165 35.92 -31.34 -37.90
N PRO A 166 36.89 -30.42 -38.04
CA PRO A 166 38.19 -30.53 -37.38
C PRO A 166 38.05 -30.69 -35.87
N LEU A 167 38.85 -31.58 -35.28
CA LEU A 167 38.83 -31.80 -33.82
C LEU A 167 39.11 -30.50 -33.04
N ASP A 168 40.01 -29.65 -33.55
CA ASP A 168 40.36 -28.36 -32.94
C ASP A 168 39.17 -27.37 -32.87
N ASP A 169 38.25 -27.40 -33.85
CA ASP A 169 37.05 -26.57 -33.82
C ASP A 169 36.12 -27.00 -32.68
N LEU A 170 36.00 -28.32 -32.48
CA LEU A 170 35.18 -28.91 -31.42
C LEU A 170 35.78 -28.66 -30.03
N THR A 171 37.08 -28.90 -29.87
CA THR A 171 37.76 -28.69 -28.57
C THR A 171 37.82 -27.22 -28.19
N GLY A 172 38.01 -26.31 -29.16
CA GLY A 172 37.94 -24.87 -28.92
C GLY A 172 36.57 -24.41 -28.40
N VAL A 173 35.47 -25.01 -28.86
CA VAL A 173 34.13 -24.75 -28.30
C VAL A 173 34.01 -25.26 -26.86
N PHE A 174 34.61 -26.42 -26.56
CA PHE A 174 34.58 -26.97 -25.19
C PHE A 174 35.34 -26.09 -24.21
N GLU A 175 36.48 -25.54 -24.63
CA GLU A 175 37.29 -24.60 -23.84
C GLU A 175 36.54 -23.29 -23.59
N GLU A 176 35.93 -22.69 -24.61
CA GLU A 176 35.12 -21.47 -24.48
C GLU A 176 33.92 -21.65 -23.53
N LEU A 177 33.32 -22.84 -23.54
CA LEU A 177 32.22 -23.20 -22.65
C LEU A 177 32.68 -23.67 -21.25
N GLY A 178 33.98 -23.61 -20.95
CA GLY A 178 34.54 -23.96 -19.65
C GLY A 178 34.41 -25.45 -19.30
N MET A 179 34.39 -26.34 -20.30
CA MET A 179 34.30 -27.78 -20.06
C MET A 179 35.60 -28.33 -19.46
N LYS A 180 35.47 -29.28 -18.53
CA LYS A 180 36.63 -29.92 -17.88
C LYS A 180 37.55 -30.59 -18.93
N PRO A 181 38.87 -30.64 -18.72
CA PRO A 181 39.82 -31.30 -19.63
C PRO A 181 39.46 -32.76 -19.95
N ALA A 182 38.85 -33.48 -19.00
CA ALA A 182 38.33 -34.83 -19.21
C ALA A 182 37.31 -34.93 -20.35
N ASN A 183 36.47 -33.91 -20.56
CA ASN A 183 35.50 -33.87 -21.68
C ASN A 183 36.19 -33.75 -23.04
N VAL A 184 37.28 -32.97 -23.10
CA VAL A 184 38.08 -32.81 -24.30
C VAL A 184 38.72 -34.15 -24.66
N LEU A 185 39.40 -34.78 -23.71
CA LEU A 185 40.05 -36.09 -23.90
C LEU A 185 39.07 -37.19 -24.33
N ALA A 186 37.91 -37.28 -23.65
CA ALA A 186 36.89 -38.27 -23.99
C ALA A 186 36.30 -38.03 -25.38
N SER A 187 36.10 -36.78 -25.77
CA SER A 187 35.63 -36.43 -27.11
C SER A 187 36.66 -36.72 -28.19
N SER A 188 37.95 -36.44 -27.94
CA SER A 188 39.04 -36.79 -28.86
C SER A 188 39.12 -38.30 -29.07
N GLU A 189 39.00 -39.08 -28.00
CA GLU A 189 38.98 -40.54 -28.10
C GLU A 189 37.77 -41.04 -28.91
N ALA A 190 36.56 -40.50 -28.64
CA ALA A 190 35.36 -40.84 -29.41
C ALA A 190 35.44 -40.42 -30.89
N TYR A 191 36.11 -39.31 -31.18
CA TYR A 191 36.39 -38.82 -32.53
C TYR A 191 37.28 -39.79 -33.32
N GLU A 192 38.23 -40.46 -32.65
CA GLU A 192 39.10 -41.47 -33.27
C GLU A 192 38.47 -42.86 -33.34
N SER A 193 37.64 -43.22 -32.35
CA SER A 193 37.12 -44.58 -32.19
C SER A 193 35.80 -44.87 -32.91
N VAL A 194 35.10 -43.84 -33.40
CA VAL A 194 33.80 -44.01 -34.09
C VAL A 194 33.98 -44.84 -35.36
N GLN A 195 33.11 -45.84 -35.54
CA GLN A 195 33.11 -46.76 -36.68
C GLN A 195 31.88 -46.49 -37.53
N ALA A 196 32.01 -46.54 -38.86
CA ALA A 196 30.90 -46.36 -39.79
C ALA A 196 30.88 -47.48 -40.84
N LEU A 197 29.70 -47.86 -41.29
CA LEU A 197 29.54 -48.89 -42.30
C LEU A 197 29.98 -48.38 -43.69
N GLY A 198 31.14 -48.87 -44.18
CA GLY A 198 31.77 -48.48 -45.45
C GLY A 198 32.87 -47.42 -45.27
N GLU A 199 34.12 -47.88 -45.07
CA GLU A 199 35.23 -47.08 -44.53
C GLU A 199 35.91 -46.04 -45.48
N ASP A 200 35.49 -45.88 -46.74
CA ASP A 200 36.29 -45.11 -47.73
C ASP A 200 35.82 -43.68 -48.09
N GLN A 201 34.93 -43.05 -47.32
CA GLN A 201 34.58 -41.64 -47.57
C GLN A 201 34.61 -40.78 -46.30
N LEU A 202 35.80 -40.24 -46.00
CA LEU A 202 35.93 -39.08 -45.11
C LEU A 202 35.42 -37.83 -45.83
N PHE A 203 34.43 -37.17 -45.25
CA PHE A 203 33.80 -36.01 -45.85
C PHE A 203 34.65 -34.76 -45.64
N THR A 204 35.02 -34.08 -46.73
CA THR A 204 35.76 -32.81 -46.71
C THR A 204 34.84 -31.67 -47.16
N ARG A 205 34.80 -30.59 -46.38
CA ARG A 205 34.12 -29.32 -46.73
C ARG A 205 35.10 -28.41 -47.49
N PRO A 206 34.73 -27.79 -48.63
CA PRO A 206 35.48 -26.66 -49.17
C PRO A 206 35.19 -25.41 -48.34
N ALA A 207 36.23 -24.66 -48.01
CA ALA A 207 36.13 -23.34 -47.39
C ALA A 207 35.50 -22.33 -48.37
N ALA A 208 34.47 -21.62 -47.93
CA ALA A 208 34.04 -20.38 -48.55
C ALA A 208 33.85 -19.37 -47.43
N GLY A 209 34.70 -18.35 -47.40
CA GLY A 209 34.55 -17.19 -46.55
C GLY A 209 33.42 -16.30 -47.07
N LEU A 210 32.62 -15.76 -46.18
CA LEU A 210 31.67 -14.69 -46.47
C LEU A 210 31.66 -13.68 -45.33
N ASP A 211 31.62 -12.41 -45.71
CA ASP A 211 31.71 -11.22 -44.86
C ASP A 211 30.59 -11.12 -43.82
N PRO A 212 30.84 -10.45 -42.68
CA PRO A 212 29.89 -10.35 -41.58
C PRO A 212 28.66 -9.52 -41.99
N ILE A 213 27.47 -10.12 -41.85
CA ILE A 213 26.19 -9.41 -41.94
C ILE A 213 26.01 -8.60 -40.64
N LEU A 214 25.74 -7.30 -40.78
CA LEU A 214 25.40 -6.38 -39.70
C LEU A 214 24.16 -6.88 -38.93
N ARG A 215 24.28 -6.97 -37.60
CA ARG A 215 23.17 -7.30 -36.71
C ARG A 215 22.15 -6.16 -36.68
N PRO A 216 20.83 -6.43 -36.74
CA PRO A 216 19.83 -5.39 -36.49
C PRO A 216 19.89 -4.93 -35.04
N GLU A 217 19.52 -3.68 -34.82
CA GLU A 217 19.52 -3.00 -33.53
C GLU A 217 18.46 -3.60 -32.61
N VAL A 218 18.86 -3.97 -31.39
CA VAL A 218 17.95 -4.45 -30.34
C VAL A 218 17.40 -3.23 -29.63
N LEU A 219 16.10 -2.97 -29.80
CA LEU A 219 15.40 -1.89 -29.11
C LEU A 219 15.15 -2.24 -27.64
N ASP A 220 14.99 -1.21 -26.82
CA ASP A 220 14.65 -1.34 -25.40
C ASP A 220 13.22 -1.88 -25.23
N LEU A 221 12.95 -2.58 -24.12
CA LEU A 221 11.67 -3.29 -23.88
C LEU A 221 10.46 -2.35 -23.94
N VAL A 222 10.68 -1.08 -23.61
CA VAL A 222 9.68 -0.01 -23.58
C VAL A 222 9.43 0.66 -24.93
N ASP A 223 10.29 0.44 -25.92
CA ASP A 223 10.24 1.08 -27.26
C ASP A 223 9.62 0.18 -28.34
N HIS A 224 9.09 -0.98 -27.97
CA HIS A 224 8.36 -1.84 -28.89
C HIS A 224 7.07 -1.18 -29.39
N LYS A 225 7.10 -0.63 -30.61
CA LYS A 225 5.89 -0.54 -31.44
C LYS A 225 5.50 -1.96 -31.84
N VAL A 226 4.55 -2.53 -31.12
CA VAL A 226 3.89 -3.80 -31.42
C VAL A 226 3.56 -3.82 -32.92
N GLY A 227 4.15 -4.76 -33.66
CA GLY A 227 3.68 -5.06 -35.01
C GLY A 227 2.18 -5.37 -34.93
N ALA A 228 1.39 -4.85 -35.89
CA ALA A 228 -0.07 -4.92 -35.82
C ALA A 228 -0.56 -6.30 -35.33
N PRO A 229 -1.43 -6.35 -34.30
CA PRO A 229 -1.97 -7.60 -33.80
C PRO A 229 -2.51 -8.43 -34.96
N VAL A 230 -2.42 -9.77 -34.84
CA VAL A 230 -3.17 -10.68 -35.71
C VAL A 230 -4.61 -10.16 -35.75
N PRO A 231 -5.28 -10.04 -36.92
CA PRO A 231 -6.59 -9.35 -37.07
C PRO A 231 -7.78 -10.00 -36.34
N LEU A 232 -7.51 -10.94 -35.42
CA LEU A 232 -8.49 -11.61 -34.58
C LEU A 232 -8.85 -10.71 -33.39
N LYS A 233 -10.06 -10.15 -33.41
CA LYS A 233 -10.67 -9.43 -32.28
C LYS A 233 -11.06 -10.39 -31.15
N THR A 234 -10.05 -10.80 -30.37
CA THR A 234 -10.16 -11.73 -29.24
C THR A 234 -11.06 -11.25 -28.12
N GLY A 235 -11.44 -9.96 -28.14
CA GLY A 235 -12.42 -9.38 -27.25
C GLY A 235 -13.76 -10.14 -27.24
N SER A 236 -14.17 -10.69 -28.38
CA SER A 236 -15.43 -11.44 -28.49
C SER A 236 -15.50 -12.73 -27.66
N TRP A 237 -14.38 -13.20 -27.10
CA TRP A 237 -14.29 -14.46 -26.34
C TRP A 237 -14.50 -14.29 -24.83
N ARG A 238 -14.59 -13.06 -24.35
CA ARG A 238 -14.66 -12.76 -22.91
C ARG A 238 -16.09 -12.93 -22.36
N VAL A 239 -16.18 -13.23 -21.07
CA VAL A 239 -17.43 -13.14 -20.27
C VAL A 239 -17.39 -12.00 -19.26
N GLN A 240 -16.24 -11.33 -19.15
CA GLN A 240 -15.97 -10.25 -18.20
C GLN A 240 -14.87 -9.33 -18.74
N THR A 241 -14.84 -8.09 -18.26
CA THR A 241 -13.87 -7.06 -18.61
C THR A 241 -13.25 -6.45 -17.37
N PRO A 242 -11.94 -6.14 -17.38
CA PRO A 242 -11.34 -5.32 -16.35
C PRO A 242 -11.80 -3.87 -16.48
N ARG A 243 -12.05 -3.22 -15.35
CA ARG A 243 -12.39 -1.79 -15.26
C ARG A 243 -11.54 -1.14 -14.19
N TYR A 244 -10.96 0.01 -14.49
CA TYR A 244 -10.39 0.88 -13.44
C TYR A 244 -11.52 1.43 -12.59
N ALA A 245 -11.42 1.24 -11.28
CA ALA A 245 -12.39 1.72 -10.33
C ALA A 245 -11.65 2.32 -9.14
N THR A 246 -12.06 3.51 -8.73
CA THR A 246 -11.64 4.06 -7.44
C THR A 246 -12.46 3.37 -6.35
N MET A 247 -11.77 2.68 -5.46
CA MET A 247 -12.39 2.00 -4.34
C MET A 247 -12.16 2.78 -3.05
N PRO A 248 -13.09 2.72 -2.07
CA PRO A 248 -12.91 3.44 -0.82
C PRO A 248 -11.63 2.99 -0.12
N ALA A 249 -10.72 3.94 0.10
CA ALA A 249 -9.54 3.69 0.93
C ALA A 249 -9.95 3.62 2.41
N PRO A 250 -9.37 2.73 3.22
CA PRO A 250 -9.78 2.60 4.61
C PRO A 250 -9.45 3.87 5.41
N CYS A 251 -8.34 4.56 5.13
CA CYS A 251 -8.02 5.83 5.78
C CYS A 251 -9.05 6.95 5.48
N ASN A 252 -9.58 7.02 4.26
CA ASN A 252 -10.67 7.94 3.89
C ASN A 252 -11.95 7.58 4.65
N ALA A 253 -12.30 6.28 4.72
CA ALA A 253 -13.50 5.82 5.42
C ALA A 253 -13.45 6.02 6.94
N HIS A 254 -12.27 5.90 7.54
CA HIS A 254 -12.08 6.10 8.98
C HIS A 254 -11.97 7.57 9.39
N CYS A 255 -11.72 8.50 8.45
CA CYS A 255 -11.62 9.92 8.78
C CYS A 255 -13.00 10.53 9.07
N PRO A 256 -13.29 10.99 10.31
CA PRO A 256 -14.60 11.54 10.64
C PRO A 256 -14.93 12.86 9.93
N ALA A 257 -13.91 13.66 9.57
CA ALA A 257 -14.07 14.85 8.75
C ALA A 257 -14.34 14.53 7.27
N GLY A 258 -14.12 13.28 6.86
CA GLY A 258 -14.26 12.79 5.50
C GLY A 258 -13.18 13.31 4.55
N ASN A 259 -11.96 13.56 5.07
CA ASN A 259 -10.81 14.00 4.26
C ASN A 259 -10.48 12.98 3.17
N ASP A 260 -10.11 13.46 1.98
CA ASP A 260 -9.48 12.62 0.95
C ASP A 260 -8.01 12.39 1.29
N VAL A 261 -7.78 11.42 2.19
CA VAL A 261 -6.45 11.11 2.70
C VAL A 261 -5.52 10.64 1.59
N VAL A 262 -5.97 9.70 0.76
CA VAL A 262 -5.15 9.21 -0.36
C VAL A 262 -4.84 10.31 -1.36
N GLY A 263 -5.81 11.15 -1.71
CA GLY A 263 -5.60 12.26 -2.64
C GLY A 263 -4.51 13.22 -2.18
N PHE A 264 -4.60 13.75 -0.95
CA PHE A 264 -3.58 14.71 -0.49
C PHE A 264 -2.20 14.07 -0.32
N LEU A 265 -2.13 12.78 0.09
CA LEU A 265 -0.88 12.03 0.14
C LEU A 265 -0.26 11.88 -1.26
N GLN A 266 -1.06 11.57 -2.28
CA GLN A 266 -0.57 11.49 -3.66
C GLN A 266 -0.10 12.83 -4.21
N ALA A 267 -0.73 13.93 -3.81
CA ALA A 267 -0.26 15.28 -4.13
C ALA A 267 1.10 15.56 -3.49
N LEU A 268 1.29 15.20 -2.21
CA LEU A 268 2.59 15.29 -1.54
C LEU A 268 3.68 14.44 -2.19
N VAL A 269 3.35 13.22 -2.64
CA VAL A 269 4.29 12.36 -3.39
C VAL A 269 4.77 13.01 -4.70
N LYS A 270 3.98 13.92 -5.28
CA LYS A 270 4.30 14.68 -6.48
C LYS A 270 4.87 16.07 -6.19
N ASP A 271 5.20 16.35 -4.92
CA ASP A 271 5.64 17.67 -4.43
C ASP A 271 4.63 18.80 -4.70
N ASP A 272 3.34 18.48 -4.83
CA ASP A 272 2.26 19.43 -5.08
C ASP A 272 1.53 19.79 -3.77
N LEU A 273 2.19 20.65 -2.99
CA LEU A 273 1.67 21.11 -1.70
C LEU A 273 0.38 21.93 -1.84
N ASP A 274 0.20 22.69 -2.92
CA ASP A 274 -1.00 23.50 -3.13
C ASP A 274 -2.22 22.60 -3.44
N GLU A 275 -2.04 21.54 -4.23
CA GLU A 275 -3.09 20.53 -4.45
C GLU A 275 -3.42 19.76 -3.18
N ALA A 276 -2.41 19.38 -2.37
CA ALA A 276 -2.63 18.74 -1.08
C ALA A 276 -3.48 19.62 -0.15
N ALA A 277 -3.15 20.92 -0.06
CA ALA A 277 -3.92 21.88 0.73
C ALA A 277 -5.33 22.09 0.16
N ARG A 278 -5.48 22.16 -1.16
CA ARG A 278 -6.78 22.27 -1.84
C ARG A 278 -7.69 21.09 -1.51
N LEU A 279 -7.18 19.86 -1.60
CA LEU A 279 -7.93 18.64 -1.28
C LEU A 279 -8.40 18.62 0.19
N LEU A 280 -7.52 18.96 1.14
CA LEU A 280 -7.91 19.08 2.55
C LEU A 280 -8.99 20.17 2.77
N SER A 281 -8.88 21.28 2.06
CA SER A 281 -9.84 22.40 2.17
C SER A 281 -11.27 22.02 1.76
N GLU A 282 -11.46 20.96 0.97
CA GLU A 282 -12.80 20.48 0.61
C GLU A 282 -13.58 19.96 1.82
N THR A 283 -12.88 19.54 2.87
CA THR A 283 -13.46 18.77 3.98
C THR A 283 -13.24 19.43 5.33
N THR A 284 -12.05 20.00 5.55
CA THR A 284 -11.67 20.63 6.82
C THR A 284 -11.04 22.02 6.61
N PRO A 285 -11.45 23.05 7.37
CA PRO A 285 -10.76 24.34 7.43
C PRO A 285 -9.66 24.40 8.50
N LEU A 286 -9.52 23.34 9.30
CA LEU A 286 -8.70 23.30 10.52
C LEU A 286 -7.64 22.20 10.44
N ALA A 287 -6.94 22.10 9.30
CA ALA A 287 -5.96 21.03 9.05
C ALA A 287 -4.76 21.11 10.00
N ALA A 288 -4.23 22.31 10.25
CA ALA A 288 -3.11 22.51 11.16
C ALA A 288 -3.50 22.20 12.62
N VAL A 289 -4.73 22.52 13.02
CA VAL A 289 -5.30 22.11 14.32
C VAL A 289 -5.49 20.59 14.37
N CYS A 290 -6.13 19.97 13.37
CA CYS A 290 -6.37 18.52 13.33
C CYS A 290 -5.07 17.72 13.39
N GLY A 291 -4.05 18.15 12.65
CA GLY A 291 -2.72 17.55 12.67
C GLY A 291 -2.04 17.56 14.05
N ARG A 292 -2.49 18.39 14.98
CA ARG A 292 -1.98 18.47 16.36
C ARG A 292 -2.82 17.69 17.38
N VAL A 293 -4.14 17.71 17.23
CA VAL A 293 -5.05 17.27 18.31
C VAL A 293 -5.88 16.03 17.97
N CYS A 294 -5.83 15.56 16.72
CA CYS A 294 -6.61 14.42 16.26
C CYS A 294 -6.08 13.10 16.87
N PRO A 295 -6.96 12.17 17.29
CA PRO A 295 -6.59 10.79 17.64
C PRO A 295 -6.15 9.92 16.45
N ALA A 296 -6.09 10.47 15.22
CA ALA A 296 -5.63 9.80 14.00
C ALA A 296 -6.41 8.52 13.62
N PHE A 297 -7.75 8.60 13.56
CA PHE A 297 -8.61 7.48 13.13
C PHE A 297 -8.21 6.88 11.76
N CYS A 298 -7.77 7.73 10.83
CA CYS A 298 -7.25 7.31 9.53
C CYS A 298 -6.02 6.40 9.63
N MET A 299 -5.17 6.57 10.65
CA MET A 299 -4.01 5.73 10.93
C MET A 299 -4.40 4.41 11.58
N MET A 300 -5.47 4.39 12.38
CA MET A 300 -6.00 3.16 13.00
C MET A 300 -6.49 2.16 11.95
N GLY A 301 -7.17 2.63 10.90
CA GLY A 301 -7.64 1.81 9.78
C GLY A 301 -6.63 1.62 8.64
N CYS A 302 -5.38 2.06 8.76
CA CYS A 302 -4.44 1.99 7.64
C CYS A 302 -3.97 0.55 7.35
N ASN A 303 -4.19 0.05 6.12
CA ASN A 303 -3.75 -1.30 5.72
C ASN A 303 -2.24 -1.53 5.83
N ARG A 304 -1.40 -0.49 5.79
CA ARG A 304 0.06 -0.64 5.91
C ARG A 304 0.50 -1.14 7.29
N ARG A 305 -0.36 -1.07 8.31
CA ARG A 305 -0.11 -1.63 9.66
C ARG A 305 0.24 -3.11 9.63
N GLU A 306 -0.36 -3.87 8.71
CA GLU A 306 -0.11 -5.31 8.54
C GLU A 306 1.23 -5.62 7.84
N HIS A 307 1.89 -4.60 7.27
CA HIS A 307 3.17 -4.73 6.58
C HIS A 307 4.34 -4.27 7.44
N ASP A 308 4.31 -3.04 7.93
CA ASP A 308 5.36 -2.49 8.79
C ASP A 308 4.82 -1.57 9.88
N ALA A 309 4.22 -0.44 9.51
CA ALA A 309 3.58 0.53 10.38
C ALA A 309 2.62 1.40 9.57
N ALA A 310 1.59 1.97 10.22
CA ALA A 310 0.71 2.93 9.57
C ALA A 310 1.49 4.08 8.91
N VAL A 311 0.93 4.69 7.88
CA VAL A 311 1.42 5.99 7.40
C VAL A 311 1.11 7.04 8.47
N ASN A 312 2.05 7.92 8.81
CA ASN A 312 1.85 9.00 9.77
C ASN A 312 1.01 10.15 9.18
N ILE A 313 -0.25 9.83 8.88
CA ILE A 313 -1.20 10.71 8.17
C ILE A 313 -1.46 12.01 8.95
N ARG A 314 -1.57 11.93 10.28
CA ARG A 314 -1.79 13.10 11.15
C ARG A 314 -0.63 14.09 11.03
N ALA A 315 0.61 13.59 11.06
CA ALA A 315 1.78 14.43 10.96
C ALA A 315 1.94 15.04 9.55
N LEU A 316 1.52 14.34 8.50
CA LEU A 316 1.47 14.89 7.15
C LEU A 316 0.36 15.93 6.97
N GLU A 317 -0.82 15.73 7.56
CA GLU A 317 -1.89 16.75 7.60
C GLU A 317 -1.40 18.02 8.32
N ARG A 318 -0.68 17.85 9.44
CA ARG A 318 0.01 18.95 10.11
C ARG A 318 1.02 19.63 9.19
N TRP A 319 1.89 18.86 8.55
CA TRP A 319 2.94 19.40 7.68
C TRP A 319 2.34 20.27 6.56
N VAL A 320 1.24 19.82 5.94
CA VAL A 320 0.49 20.63 4.96
C VAL A 320 -0.04 21.91 5.61
N GLY A 321 -0.73 21.81 6.75
CA GLY A 321 -1.30 22.96 7.45
C GLY A 321 -0.25 23.96 7.98
N ASP A 322 0.97 23.52 8.26
CA ASP A 322 2.05 24.39 8.70
C ASP A 322 2.68 25.16 7.53
N HIS A 323 2.74 24.56 6.33
CA HIS A 323 3.36 25.15 5.14
C HIS A 323 2.38 25.84 4.18
N ARG A 324 1.09 25.53 4.26
CA ARG A 324 0.01 26.21 3.52
C ARG A 324 -1.21 26.44 4.38
N ASP A 325 -1.80 27.61 4.22
CA ASP A 325 -3.06 27.96 4.85
C ASP A 325 -4.21 27.28 4.08
N VAL A 326 -4.58 26.08 4.53
CA VAL A 326 -5.66 25.26 3.95
C VAL A 326 -6.97 26.03 3.89
N SER A 327 -7.27 26.86 4.90
CA SER A 327 -8.52 27.62 4.95
C SER A 327 -8.64 28.67 3.84
N LYS A 328 -7.50 29.16 3.32
CA LYS A 328 -7.43 30.12 2.21
C LYS A 328 -7.47 29.50 0.83
N MET A 329 -7.42 28.17 0.72
CA MET A 329 -7.59 27.49 -0.57
C MET A 329 -9.06 27.51 -1.03
N ALA A 330 -9.98 27.75 -0.10
CA ALA A 330 -11.39 27.90 -0.40
C ALA A 330 -11.70 29.21 -1.11
N THR A 331 -12.52 29.11 -2.15
CA THR A 331 -13.16 30.26 -2.78
C THR A 331 -14.61 30.37 -2.33
N ARG A 332 -15.06 31.61 -2.13
CA ARG A 332 -16.46 31.92 -1.84
C ARG A 332 -17.24 32.02 -3.15
N ALA A 333 -18.35 31.28 -3.24
CA ALA A 333 -19.31 31.41 -4.31
C ALA A 333 -20.08 32.74 -4.22
N SER A 334 -20.71 33.13 -5.33
CA SER A 334 -21.57 34.32 -5.38
C SER A 334 -22.64 34.30 -4.29
N ALA A 335 -22.96 35.47 -3.74
CA ALA A 335 -23.95 35.59 -2.68
C ALA A 335 -25.32 35.04 -3.13
N ASN A 336 -25.91 34.16 -2.32
CA ASN A 336 -27.20 33.52 -2.60
C ASN A 336 -28.40 34.24 -1.95
N GLY A 337 -28.14 35.32 -1.19
CA GLY A 337 -29.16 36.13 -0.53
C GLY A 337 -29.77 35.53 0.74
N LYS A 338 -29.23 34.41 1.22
CA LYS A 338 -29.70 33.69 2.42
C LYS A 338 -28.80 33.96 3.63
N HIS A 339 -29.40 34.03 4.82
CA HIS A 339 -28.71 34.34 6.08
C HIS A 339 -28.81 33.19 7.07
N VAL A 340 -27.66 32.74 7.58
CA VAL A 340 -27.54 31.69 8.59
C VAL A 340 -26.90 32.24 9.86
N ALA A 341 -27.51 31.98 11.01
CA ALA A 341 -26.92 32.21 12.32
C ALA A 341 -26.35 30.91 12.91
N ILE A 342 -25.17 30.97 13.51
CA ILE A 342 -24.50 29.84 14.16
C ILE A 342 -24.18 30.23 15.60
N VAL A 343 -24.63 29.42 16.56
CA VAL A 343 -24.46 29.66 17.99
C VAL A 343 -23.38 28.74 18.55
N GLY A 344 -22.21 29.30 18.84
CA GLY A 344 -21.03 28.62 19.35
C GLY A 344 -19.92 28.52 18.30
N SER A 345 -18.71 28.98 18.64
CA SER A 345 -17.54 29.00 17.76
C SER A 345 -16.56 27.83 17.98
N GLY A 346 -17.05 26.71 18.53
CA GLY A 346 -16.28 25.48 18.61
C GLY A 346 -16.03 24.86 17.22
N PRO A 347 -15.27 23.74 17.14
CA PRO A 347 -14.91 23.11 15.87
C PRO A 347 -16.09 22.82 14.92
N ALA A 348 -17.24 22.40 15.48
CA ALA A 348 -18.44 22.13 14.69
C ALA A 348 -19.06 23.40 14.10
N GLY A 349 -19.17 24.47 14.90
CA GLY A 349 -19.70 25.76 14.45
C GLY A 349 -18.79 26.40 13.40
N LEU A 350 -17.47 26.33 13.60
CA LEU A 350 -16.47 26.83 12.64
C LEU A 350 -16.51 26.07 11.32
N SER A 351 -16.61 24.74 11.36
CA SER A 351 -16.76 23.92 10.15
C SER A 351 -18.05 24.26 9.40
N ALA A 352 -19.17 24.38 10.11
CA ALA A 352 -20.45 24.77 9.50
C ALA A 352 -20.36 26.18 8.87
N ALA A 353 -19.77 27.14 9.59
CA ALA A 353 -19.58 28.51 9.12
C ALA A 353 -18.75 28.55 7.84
N TYR A 354 -17.62 27.82 7.81
CA TYR A 354 -16.75 27.70 6.66
C TYR A 354 -17.48 27.15 5.42
N HIS A 355 -18.17 26.02 5.55
CA HIS A 355 -18.86 25.39 4.42
C HIS A 355 -20.03 26.22 3.89
N LEU A 356 -20.78 26.90 4.77
CA LEU A 356 -21.86 27.80 4.37
C LEU A 356 -21.33 29.10 3.72
N ALA A 357 -20.29 29.71 4.30
CA ALA A 357 -19.68 30.92 3.72
C ALA A 357 -19.11 30.64 2.33
N ARG A 358 -18.46 29.49 2.14
CA ARG A 358 -17.99 29.01 0.81
C ARG A 358 -19.11 28.88 -0.20
N ALA A 359 -20.28 28.41 0.22
CA ALA A 359 -21.45 28.27 -0.65
C ALA A 359 -22.17 29.61 -0.92
N GLY A 360 -21.65 30.76 -0.43
CA GLY A 360 -22.18 32.08 -0.73
C GLY A 360 -23.22 32.61 0.27
N TYR A 361 -23.48 31.88 1.36
CA TYR A 361 -24.39 32.33 2.42
C TYR A 361 -23.80 33.53 3.19
N ARG A 362 -24.67 34.39 3.70
CA ARG A 362 -24.30 35.32 4.78
C ARG A 362 -24.32 34.54 6.08
N VAL A 363 -23.22 34.55 6.84
CA VAL A 363 -23.09 33.77 8.07
C VAL A 363 -22.77 34.70 9.23
N SER A 364 -23.58 34.64 10.29
CA SER A 364 -23.30 35.29 11.58
C SER A 364 -22.97 34.22 12.63
N LEU A 365 -21.78 34.31 13.22
CA LEU A 365 -21.26 33.36 14.21
C LEU A 365 -21.24 34.03 15.59
N PHE A 366 -22.03 33.52 16.53
CA PHE A 366 -22.18 34.03 17.89
C PHE A 366 -21.34 33.20 18.87
N GLU A 367 -20.54 33.88 19.69
CA GLU A 367 -19.68 33.28 20.71
C GLU A 367 -19.89 33.96 22.07
N ALA A 368 -20.04 33.15 23.12
CA ALA A 368 -20.24 33.63 24.47
C ALA A 368 -18.95 34.21 25.08
N GLU A 369 -17.80 33.63 24.73
CA GLU A 369 -16.49 34.09 25.18
C GLU A 369 -15.98 35.30 24.37
N ALA A 370 -14.90 35.91 24.84
CA ALA A 370 -14.27 37.05 24.19
C ALA A 370 -13.57 36.72 22.86
N GLU A 371 -13.25 35.44 22.64
CA GLU A 371 -12.48 34.97 21.49
C GLU A 371 -13.05 33.67 20.93
N LEU A 372 -12.95 33.48 19.60
CA LEU A 372 -13.45 32.31 18.89
C LEU A 372 -12.60 31.05 19.15
N GLY A 373 -13.20 29.87 18.98
CA GLY A 373 -12.49 28.58 18.93
C GLY A 373 -13.03 27.53 19.88
N GLY A 374 -13.91 27.90 20.82
CA GLY A 374 -14.46 26.98 21.82
C GLY A 374 -13.36 26.18 22.53
N VAL A 375 -13.52 24.85 22.61
CA VAL A 375 -12.56 23.96 23.31
C VAL A 375 -11.13 24.02 22.76
N LEU A 376 -10.94 24.41 21.49
CA LEU A 376 -9.61 24.59 20.91
C LEU A 376 -8.84 25.70 21.64
N ARG A 377 -9.56 26.73 22.11
CA ARG A 377 -9.00 27.86 22.87
C ARG A 377 -9.10 27.65 24.38
N THR A 378 -10.27 27.22 24.85
CA THR A 378 -10.57 27.15 26.29
C THR A 378 -10.00 25.90 26.95
N GLY A 379 -9.97 24.76 26.25
CA GLY A 379 -9.57 23.47 26.80
C GLY A 379 -8.16 23.05 26.42
N ILE A 380 -7.86 23.00 25.12
CA ILE A 380 -6.60 22.44 24.62
C ILE A 380 -5.42 23.35 25.01
N PRO A 381 -4.40 22.82 25.72
CA PRO A 381 -3.25 23.60 26.14
C PRO A 381 -2.41 24.16 24.99
N VAL A 382 -1.80 25.32 25.22
CA VAL A 382 -0.94 26.02 24.24
C VAL A 382 0.26 25.21 23.74
N TYR A 383 0.80 24.32 24.57
CA TYR A 383 1.93 23.46 24.19
C TYR A 383 1.54 22.32 23.23
N ARG A 384 0.23 22.04 23.09
CA ARG A 384 -0.33 21.10 22.10
C ARG A 384 -0.89 21.84 20.89
N LEU A 385 -1.53 22.98 21.13
CA LEU A 385 -2.12 23.80 20.08
C LEU A 385 -1.72 25.28 20.28
N PRO A 386 -0.66 25.74 19.57
CA PRO A 386 -0.25 27.14 19.62
C PRO A 386 -1.37 28.08 19.20
N ARG A 387 -1.48 29.23 19.88
CA ARG A 387 -2.55 30.21 19.64
C ARG A 387 -2.45 30.84 18.26
N GLU A 388 -1.23 31.15 17.81
CA GLU A 388 -0.98 31.66 16.45
C GLU A 388 -1.44 30.72 15.34
N VAL A 389 -1.31 29.40 15.52
CA VAL A 389 -1.79 28.40 14.56
C VAL A 389 -3.31 28.42 14.50
N LEU A 390 -3.97 28.42 15.66
CA LEU A 390 -5.42 28.50 15.76
C LEU A 390 -5.93 29.82 15.15
N ASP A 391 -5.37 30.96 15.55
CA ASP A 391 -5.79 32.29 15.10
C ASP A 391 -5.66 32.44 13.58
N ARG A 392 -4.59 31.88 12.98
CA ARG A 392 -4.41 31.85 11.52
C ARG A 392 -5.54 31.11 10.81
N GLU A 393 -5.88 29.89 11.23
CA GLU A 393 -6.94 29.12 10.57
C GLU A 393 -8.33 29.73 10.81
N LEU A 394 -8.57 30.30 12.00
CA LEU A 394 -9.79 31.06 12.28
C LEU A 394 -9.90 32.28 11.37
N GLN A 395 -8.80 33.00 11.15
CA GLN A 395 -8.79 34.17 10.27
C GLN A 395 -9.17 33.80 8.83
N GLY A 396 -8.66 32.68 8.28
CA GLY A 396 -9.05 32.29 6.92
C GLY A 396 -10.52 31.86 6.80
N ILE A 397 -11.16 31.39 7.87
CA ILE A 397 -12.63 31.22 7.91
C ILE A 397 -13.33 32.59 7.88
N LEU A 398 -12.85 33.55 8.67
CA LEU A 398 -13.40 34.92 8.70
C LEU A 398 -13.20 35.67 7.37
N ASP A 399 -12.10 35.41 6.66
CA ASP A 399 -11.78 36.00 5.35
C ASP A 399 -12.81 35.62 4.27
N LEU A 400 -13.60 34.57 4.48
CA LEU A 400 -14.77 34.24 3.64
C LEU A 400 -15.96 35.20 3.89
N GLY A 401 -15.84 36.14 4.81
CA GLY A 401 -16.88 37.11 5.18
C GLY A 401 -17.88 36.55 6.20
N VAL A 402 -17.41 35.72 7.13
CA VAL A 402 -18.18 35.30 8.31
C VAL A 402 -18.19 36.44 9.32
N GLU A 403 -19.38 36.86 9.77
CA GLU A 403 -19.57 37.93 10.76
C GLU A 403 -19.51 37.34 12.17
N ALA A 404 -18.42 37.58 12.90
CA ALA A 404 -18.25 37.05 14.27
C ALA A 404 -18.74 38.04 15.34
N HIS A 405 -19.53 37.54 16.29
CA HIS A 405 -20.10 38.27 17.42
C HIS A 405 -19.64 37.62 18.72
N CYS A 406 -18.56 38.13 19.33
CA CYS A 406 -18.01 37.62 20.59
C CYS A 406 -18.63 38.35 21.80
N ASN A 407 -18.52 37.76 22.99
CA ASN A 407 -19.17 38.22 24.22
C ASN A 407 -20.71 38.27 24.12
N GLU A 408 -21.31 37.42 23.29
CA GLU A 408 -22.76 37.37 23.07
C GLU A 408 -23.32 35.98 23.41
N PRO A 409 -23.54 35.68 24.72
CA PRO A 409 -24.17 34.43 25.11
C PRO A 409 -25.63 34.41 24.64
N ILE A 410 -26.01 33.35 23.93
CA ILE A 410 -27.36 33.17 23.39
C ILE A 410 -28.18 32.28 24.32
N ASP A 411 -29.24 32.86 24.89
CA ASP A 411 -30.24 32.12 25.65
C ASP A 411 -31.41 31.64 24.76
N ARG A 412 -32.39 30.96 25.37
CA ARG A 412 -33.58 30.45 24.67
C ARG A 412 -34.37 31.56 23.97
N GLY A 413 -34.49 32.73 24.59
CA GLY A 413 -35.25 33.86 24.02
C GLY A 413 -34.55 34.47 22.82
N ARG A 414 -33.23 34.70 22.92
CA ARG A 414 -32.43 35.20 21.80
C ARG A 414 -32.37 34.19 20.65
N LEU A 415 -32.29 32.88 20.95
CA LEU A 415 -32.35 31.83 19.93
C LEU A 415 -33.65 31.91 19.11
N GLN A 416 -34.79 32.08 19.77
CA GLN A 416 -36.09 32.24 19.10
C GLN A 416 -36.13 33.49 18.22
N ASN A 417 -35.53 34.60 18.66
CA ASN A 417 -35.41 35.80 17.83
C ASN A 417 -34.56 35.54 16.58
N LEU A 418 -33.42 34.85 16.73
CA LEU A 418 -32.57 34.48 15.59
C LEU A 418 -33.30 33.60 14.57
N MET A 419 -34.18 32.69 15.03
CA MET A 419 -35.01 31.86 14.13
C MET A 419 -36.01 32.68 13.30
N ASN A 420 -36.39 33.87 13.77
CA ASN A 420 -37.24 34.80 13.02
C ASN A 420 -36.43 35.75 12.12
N GLU A 421 -35.18 36.05 12.50
CA GLU A 421 -34.27 36.97 11.80
C GLU A 421 -33.52 36.31 10.63
N CYS A 422 -33.27 35.00 10.72
CA CYS A 422 -32.43 34.25 9.78
C CYS A 422 -33.22 33.14 9.06
N ASP A 423 -32.75 32.76 7.88
CA ASP A 423 -33.33 31.63 7.13
C ASP A 423 -33.09 30.30 7.87
N VAL A 424 -31.92 30.14 8.49
CA VAL A 424 -31.53 28.96 9.29
C VAL A 424 -30.72 29.36 10.52
N VAL A 425 -30.90 28.61 11.62
CA VAL A 425 -30.07 28.72 12.84
C VAL A 425 -29.42 27.36 13.14
N ILE A 426 -28.12 27.36 13.46
CA ILE A 426 -27.35 26.17 13.84
C ILE A 426 -26.85 26.31 15.27
N VAL A 427 -27.19 25.38 16.15
CA VAL A 427 -26.72 25.32 17.54
C VAL A 427 -25.50 24.40 17.63
N ALA A 428 -24.37 24.95 18.06
CA ALA A 428 -23.06 24.31 18.15
C ALA A 428 -22.37 24.58 19.51
N THR A 429 -23.15 24.61 20.59
CA THR A 429 -22.69 25.04 21.93
C THR A 429 -21.86 24.01 22.68
N GLY A 430 -21.77 22.76 22.21
CA GLY A 430 -21.00 21.70 22.86
C GLY A 430 -21.51 21.33 24.27
N LEU A 431 -20.64 20.75 25.10
CA LEU A 431 -20.99 20.26 26.44
C LEU A 431 -20.62 21.29 27.52
N GLN A 432 -21.60 22.09 27.96
CA GLN A 432 -21.34 23.20 28.89
C GLN A 432 -21.51 22.84 30.38
N LYS A 433 -22.27 21.79 30.69
CA LYS A 433 -22.57 21.42 32.08
C LYS A 433 -21.42 20.60 32.68
N LEU A 434 -20.87 21.06 33.79
CA LEU A 434 -19.79 20.38 34.50
C LEU A 434 -20.32 19.19 35.30
N ARG A 435 -19.60 18.06 35.29
CA ARG A 435 -19.90 16.92 36.17
C ARG A 435 -19.18 17.12 37.51
N GLY A 436 -19.97 17.09 38.59
CA GLY A 436 -19.47 17.16 39.97
C GLY A 436 -19.44 15.78 40.64
N LEU A 437 -19.03 15.78 41.91
CA LEU A 437 -19.14 14.63 42.80
C LEU A 437 -20.03 15.02 43.98
N GLU A 438 -20.98 14.16 44.31
CA GLU A 438 -21.84 14.30 45.50
C GLU A 438 -21.19 13.59 46.69
N VAL A 439 -20.01 14.06 47.11
CA VAL A 439 -19.22 13.49 48.20
C VAL A 439 -18.85 14.54 49.25
N PRO A 440 -18.60 14.15 50.51
CA PRO A 440 -18.19 15.08 51.56
C PRO A 440 -16.93 15.87 51.15
N GLY A 441 -16.92 17.18 51.41
CA GLY A 441 -15.77 18.05 51.14
C GLY A 441 -15.60 18.51 49.69
N ALA A 442 -16.52 18.19 48.77
CA ALA A 442 -16.40 18.55 47.35
C ALA A 442 -16.35 20.06 47.05
N ASN A 443 -16.78 20.90 48.00
CA ASN A 443 -16.76 22.37 47.89
C ASN A 443 -15.58 23.02 48.65
N LEU A 444 -14.63 22.23 49.17
CA LEU A 444 -13.46 22.76 49.88
C LEU A 444 -12.60 23.61 48.92
N PRO A 445 -12.05 24.75 49.38
CA PRO A 445 -11.00 25.45 48.65
C PRO A 445 -9.84 24.50 48.35
N GLY A 446 -9.45 24.40 47.08
CA GLY A 446 -8.49 23.40 46.61
C GLY A 446 -9.13 22.22 45.86
N VAL A 447 -10.45 22.12 45.76
CA VAL A 447 -11.14 21.24 44.81
C VAL A 447 -11.67 22.09 43.65
N GLU A 448 -11.10 21.93 42.46
CA GLU A 448 -11.41 22.72 41.27
C GLU A 448 -11.84 21.84 40.09
N GLN A 449 -12.69 22.38 39.23
CA GLN A 449 -13.05 21.74 37.96
C GLN A 449 -11.88 21.83 36.97
N GLY A 450 -11.42 20.70 36.45
CA GLY A 450 -10.25 20.63 35.57
C GLY A 450 -10.39 21.52 34.33
N ILE A 451 -11.59 21.58 33.74
CA ILE A 451 -11.82 22.46 32.58
C ILE A 451 -11.73 23.95 32.92
N ARG A 452 -12.06 24.36 34.16
CA ARG A 452 -11.87 25.74 34.62
C ARG A 452 -10.41 26.07 34.86
N PHE A 453 -9.65 25.09 35.37
CA PHE A 453 -8.21 25.19 35.47
C PHE A 453 -7.58 25.42 34.08
N LEU A 454 -7.89 24.56 33.10
CA LEU A 454 -7.42 24.71 31.72
C LEU A 454 -7.84 26.03 31.07
N HIS A 455 -9.11 26.42 31.25
CA HIS A 455 -9.60 27.72 30.77
C HIS A 455 -8.78 28.87 31.35
N ARG A 456 -8.53 28.86 32.67
CA ARG A 456 -7.71 29.89 33.33
C ARG A 456 -6.30 29.89 32.75
N THR A 457 -5.67 28.72 32.61
CA THR A 457 -4.28 28.66 32.15
C THR A 457 -4.11 29.07 30.70
N ASN A 458 -5.12 28.79 29.87
CA ASN A 458 -5.13 29.17 28.46
C ASN A 458 -5.32 30.68 28.24
N PHE A 459 -6.16 31.36 29.05
CA PHE A 459 -6.43 32.80 28.88
C PHE A 459 -5.52 33.71 29.72
N ARG A 460 -5.08 33.25 30.89
CA ARG A 460 -4.32 34.07 31.84
C ARG A 460 -2.86 33.62 31.99
N GLY A 461 -2.46 32.57 31.29
CA GLY A 461 -1.19 31.89 31.48
C GLY A 461 -1.23 30.90 32.66
N PRO A 462 -0.19 30.06 32.81
CA PRO A 462 -0.16 28.91 33.71
C PRO A 462 -0.39 29.29 35.20
N GLY A 463 -0.10 30.52 35.59
CA GLY A 463 -0.05 30.89 37.01
C GLY A 463 1.04 30.12 37.75
N ALA A 464 0.99 30.11 39.08
CA ALA A 464 1.90 29.34 39.92
C ALA A 464 1.12 28.34 40.76
N LEU A 465 1.47 27.06 40.63
CA LEU A 465 1.08 25.98 41.51
C LEU A 465 2.28 25.54 42.36
N SER A 466 2.01 24.86 43.47
CA SER A 466 3.01 24.28 44.36
C SER A 466 2.44 23.02 45.01
N GLY A 467 3.31 22.14 45.50
CA GLY A 467 2.90 20.92 46.21
C GLY A 467 2.32 19.85 45.28
N HIS A 468 1.40 19.04 45.83
CA HIS A 468 0.88 17.84 45.17
C HIS A 468 -0.52 18.06 44.58
N VAL A 469 -0.64 17.88 43.26
CA VAL A 469 -1.90 17.97 42.51
C VAL A 469 -2.43 16.58 42.19
N VAL A 470 -3.69 16.31 42.52
CA VAL A 470 -4.38 15.06 42.14
C VAL A 470 -5.43 15.35 41.07
N VAL A 471 -5.34 14.69 39.93
CA VAL A 471 -6.32 14.80 38.84
C VAL A 471 -7.25 13.57 38.86
N LEU A 472 -8.55 13.80 39.00
CA LEU A 472 -9.57 12.75 39.03
C LEU A 472 -10.19 12.57 37.64
N GLY A 473 -9.78 11.52 36.93
CA GLY A 473 -10.25 11.23 35.57
C GLY A 473 -9.25 10.41 34.74
N GLY A 474 -9.64 10.01 33.53
CA GLY A 474 -8.78 9.23 32.63
C GLY A 474 -8.88 9.59 31.15
N GLY A 475 -9.60 10.67 30.81
CA GLY A 475 -9.73 11.17 29.43
C GLY A 475 -8.73 12.26 29.08
N ASN A 476 -8.83 12.81 27.87
CA ASN A 476 -7.91 13.87 27.38
C ASN A 476 -7.84 15.07 28.32
N THR A 477 -8.97 15.54 28.84
CA THR A 477 -9.00 16.62 29.85
C THR A 477 -8.17 16.30 31.08
N ALA A 478 -8.12 15.04 31.52
CA ALA A 478 -7.30 14.65 32.67
C ALA A 478 -5.80 14.71 32.34
N MET A 479 -5.41 14.26 31.14
CA MET A 479 -4.02 14.34 30.68
C MET A 479 -3.57 15.79 30.52
N ASP A 480 -4.40 16.62 29.88
CA ASP A 480 -4.15 18.05 29.72
C ASP A 480 -4.03 18.75 31.09
N CYS A 481 -4.92 18.44 32.05
CA CYS A 481 -4.82 18.98 33.41
C CYS A 481 -3.51 18.56 34.09
N ALA A 482 -3.14 17.28 34.02
CA ALA A 482 -1.96 16.75 34.69
C ALA A 482 -0.67 17.36 34.14
N ARG A 483 -0.51 17.35 32.82
CA ARG A 483 0.66 17.88 32.10
C ARG A 483 0.76 19.41 32.24
N ASN A 484 -0.37 20.12 32.23
CA ASN A 484 -0.38 21.56 32.46
C ASN A 484 -0.06 21.89 33.93
N ALA A 485 -0.50 21.09 34.90
CA ALA A 485 -0.16 21.29 36.31
C ALA A 485 1.35 21.21 36.57
N LEU A 486 2.07 20.29 35.92
CA LEU A 486 3.55 20.24 35.96
C LEU A 486 4.17 21.56 35.47
N ARG A 487 3.70 22.06 34.32
CA ARG A 487 4.16 23.32 33.72
C ARG A 487 3.82 24.54 34.57
N CYS A 488 2.79 24.46 35.40
CA CYS A 488 2.44 25.49 36.38
C CYS A 488 3.31 25.43 37.66
N GLY A 489 4.22 24.45 37.79
CA GLY A 489 5.15 24.35 38.92
C GLY A 489 4.75 23.36 40.02
N ALA A 490 3.76 22.48 39.79
CA ALA A 490 3.45 21.41 40.73
C ALA A 490 4.68 20.52 40.98
N GLU A 491 4.95 20.20 42.25
CA GLU A 491 6.10 19.37 42.64
C GLU A 491 5.82 17.89 42.37
N LYS A 492 4.55 17.51 42.46
CA LYS A 492 4.07 16.15 42.20
C LYS A 492 2.69 16.22 41.57
N VAL A 493 2.44 15.37 40.58
CA VAL A 493 1.11 15.23 39.95
C VAL A 493 0.74 13.76 39.90
N THR A 494 -0.45 13.43 40.41
CA THR A 494 -1.00 12.07 40.36
C THR A 494 -2.35 12.08 39.65
N VAL A 495 -2.50 11.26 38.60
CA VAL A 495 -3.79 10.95 37.98
C VAL A 495 -4.40 9.76 38.69
N ALA A 496 -5.57 9.95 39.30
CA ALA A 496 -6.35 8.88 39.91
C ALA A 496 -7.54 8.51 39.01
N TYR A 497 -7.59 7.25 38.59
CA TYR A 497 -8.58 6.74 37.65
C TYR A 497 -9.30 5.50 38.20
N ARG A 498 -10.62 5.47 38.02
CA ARG A 498 -11.50 4.42 38.55
C ARG A 498 -11.41 3.08 37.81
N ARG A 499 -10.73 2.99 36.68
CA ARG A 499 -10.52 1.73 35.93
C ARG A 499 -9.03 1.46 35.78
N THR A 500 -8.67 0.49 34.94
CA THR A 500 -7.28 0.21 34.62
C THR A 500 -6.79 1.13 33.51
N ARG A 501 -5.50 1.01 33.15
CA ARG A 501 -4.92 1.73 32.01
C ARG A 501 -5.62 1.36 30.69
N GLU A 502 -6.03 0.11 30.52
CA GLU A 502 -6.61 -0.39 29.26
C GLU A 502 -7.95 0.29 28.93
N GLU A 503 -8.73 0.68 29.95
CA GLU A 503 -10.00 1.37 29.74
C GLU A 503 -9.88 2.90 29.76
N MET A 504 -8.67 3.48 29.74
CA MET A 504 -8.50 4.93 29.66
C MET A 504 -8.99 5.45 28.30
N PRO A 505 -9.92 6.43 28.28
CA PRO A 505 -10.39 7.02 27.03
C PRO A 505 -9.46 8.10 26.45
N ALA A 506 -8.36 8.45 27.12
CA ALA A 506 -7.40 9.41 26.60
C ALA A 506 -6.63 8.84 25.38
N ILE A 507 -6.16 9.73 24.51
CA ILE A 507 -5.27 9.37 23.40
C ILE A 507 -4.02 8.69 23.98
N GLN A 508 -3.63 7.54 23.41
CA GLN A 508 -2.58 6.70 23.98
C GLN A 508 -1.23 7.44 24.09
N GLU A 509 -0.89 8.23 23.07
CA GLU A 509 0.31 9.06 23.05
C GLU A 509 0.31 10.06 24.20
N GLU A 510 -0.82 10.68 24.51
CA GLU A 510 -0.93 11.63 25.63
C GLU A 510 -0.70 10.98 26.99
N ILE A 511 -1.09 9.70 27.15
CA ILE A 511 -0.83 8.92 28.37
C ILE A 511 0.68 8.63 28.48
N VAL A 512 1.31 8.25 27.37
CA VAL A 512 2.76 7.99 27.33
C VAL A 512 3.56 9.26 27.63
N GLU A 513 3.22 10.37 26.98
CA GLU A 513 3.88 11.66 27.21
C GLU A 513 3.72 12.13 28.66
N ALA A 514 2.55 11.94 29.28
CA ALA A 514 2.33 12.27 30.69
C ALA A 514 3.23 11.43 31.62
N LEU A 515 3.36 10.12 31.36
CA LEU A 515 4.27 9.25 32.11
C LEU A 515 5.74 9.70 31.97
N GLU A 516 6.17 10.02 30.75
CA GLU A 516 7.52 10.49 30.46
C GLU A 516 7.83 11.82 31.16
N GLU A 517 6.85 12.72 31.25
CA GLU A 517 6.94 13.99 31.98
C GLU A 517 6.94 13.83 33.51
N GLY A 518 6.70 12.61 34.03
CA GLY A 518 6.75 12.30 35.46
C GLY A 518 5.40 12.31 36.18
N VAL A 519 4.27 12.26 35.46
CA VAL A 519 2.94 12.09 36.06
C VAL A 519 2.80 10.68 36.62
N GLU A 520 2.42 10.57 37.89
CA GLU A 520 2.11 9.28 38.52
C GLU A 520 0.66 8.86 38.24
N PHE A 521 0.42 7.56 38.07
CA PHE A 521 -0.92 7.03 37.86
C PHE A 521 -1.33 6.09 38.99
N LEU A 522 -2.51 6.35 39.55
CA LEU A 522 -3.18 5.49 40.52
C LEU A 522 -4.46 4.96 39.88
N PHE A 523 -4.46 3.68 39.52
CA PHE A 523 -5.58 3.02 38.88
C PHE A 523 -6.49 2.34 39.89
N GLN A 524 -7.70 1.98 39.44
CA GLN A 524 -8.67 1.24 40.24
C GLN A 524 -9.00 1.92 41.57
N VAL A 525 -9.14 3.25 41.52
CA VAL A 525 -9.51 4.07 42.67
C VAL A 525 -10.62 5.05 42.32
N ALA A 526 -11.58 5.24 43.23
CA ALA A 526 -12.66 6.20 43.08
C ALA A 526 -12.71 7.17 44.26
N PRO A 527 -12.94 8.48 44.03
CA PRO A 527 -13.07 9.45 45.10
C PRO A 527 -14.35 9.22 45.90
N VAL A 528 -14.23 9.14 47.22
CA VAL A 528 -15.37 9.01 48.16
C VAL A 528 -15.50 10.19 49.12
N GLY A 529 -14.56 11.14 49.07
CA GLY A 529 -14.62 12.38 49.83
C GLY A 529 -13.30 13.16 49.80
N PHE A 530 -13.33 14.36 50.36
CA PHE A 530 -12.19 15.25 50.50
C PHE A 530 -12.06 15.68 51.96
N GLU A 531 -10.83 15.73 52.46
CA GLU A 531 -10.48 16.02 53.85
C GLU A 531 -9.79 17.39 53.94
N GLY A 532 -10.18 18.16 54.95
CA GLY A 532 -9.63 19.48 55.24
C GLY A 532 -10.53 20.32 56.13
N GLU A 533 -9.95 21.18 56.96
CA GLU A 533 -10.72 22.10 57.82
C GLU A 533 -11.12 23.37 57.05
N ALA A 534 -10.14 24.17 56.62
CA ALA A 534 -10.36 25.42 55.87
C ALA A 534 -10.05 25.30 54.38
N ARG A 535 -9.20 24.34 54.00
CA ARG A 535 -8.80 24.04 52.62
C ARG A 535 -8.51 22.54 52.50
N LEU A 536 -8.49 22.04 51.27
CA LEU A 536 -8.08 20.67 50.96
C LEU A 536 -6.71 20.34 51.59
N GLN A 537 -6.64 19.17 52.21
CA GLN A 537 -5.42 18.56 52.74
C GLN A 537 -5.22 17.13 52.21
N ALA A 538 -6.30 16.41 51.90
CA ALA A 538 -6.23 15.08 51.31
C ALA A 538 -7.50 14.71 50.51
N VAL A 539 -7.36 13.79 49.56
CA VAL A 539 -8.48 13.13 48.88
C VAL A 539 -8.63 11.70 49.41
N ARG A 540 -9.87 11.29 49.69
CA ARG A 540 -10.21 9.92 50.11
C ARG A 540 -10.57 9.10 48.89
N LEU A 541 -9.84 8.01 48.68
CA LEU A 541 -9.94 7.13 47.53
C LEU A 541 -10.31 5.72 47.99
N ALA A 542 -11.40 5.18 47.45
CA ALA A 542 -11.79 3.79 47.65
C ALA A 542 -11.17 2.90 46.57
N GLU A 543 -10.70 1.72 46.95
CA GLU A 543 -10.29 0.66 46.01
C GLU A 543 -11.50 0.23 45.16
N VAL A 544 -11.27 0.02 43.86
CA VAL A 544 -12.28 -0.38 42.89
C VAL A 544 -11.92 -1.73 42.30
N GLU A 545 -12.88 -2.64 42.25
CA GLU A 545 -12.76 -3.91 41.52
C GLU A 545 -13.45 -3.81 40.16
N MET A 546 -12.87 -4.42 39.12
CA MET A 546 -13.44 -4.41 37.78
C MET A 546 -14.46 -5.54 37.61
N GLY A 547 -15.73 -5.18 37.41
CA GLY A 547 -16.81 -6.10 37.06
C GLY A 547 -16.90 -6.38 35.56
N GLU A 548 -18.09 -6.79 35.14
CA GLU A 548 -18.43 -7.06 33.74
C GLU A 548 -18.40 -5.78 32.87
N PRO A 549 -18.17 -5.91 31.55
CA PRO A 549 -18.29 -4.79 30.61
C PRO A 549 -19.63 -4.04 30.71
N ASP A 550 -19.56 -2.71 30.70
CA ASP A 550 -20.72 -1.81 30.61
C ASP A 550 -21.20 -1.65 29.15
N GLU A 551 -22.20 -0.80 28.92
CA GLU A 551 -22.73 -0.48 27.58
C GLU A 551 -21.68 0.08 26.61
N SER A 552 -20.58 0.63 27.12
CA SER A 552 -19.45 1.08 26.29
C SER A 552 -18.45 -0.04 25.97
N GLY A 553 -18.73 -1.27 26.39
CA GLY A 553 -17.85 -2.43 26.23
C GLY A 553 -16.67 -2.46 27.21
N ARG A 554 -16.60 -1.52 28.16
CA ARG A 554 -15.48 -1.40 29.10
C ARG A 554 -15.87 -1.93 30.47
N ARG A 555 -14.95 -2.56 31.19
CA ARG A 555 -15.23 -3.14 32.51
C ARG A 555 -15.80 -2.11 33.48
N SER A 556 -16.88 -2.50 34.16
CA SER A 556 -17.61 -1.65 35.09
C SER A 556 -16.85 -1.51 36.43
N PRO A 557 -16.64 -0.30 36.95
CA PRO A 557 -15.98 -0.10 38.23
C PRO A 557 -16.94 -0.37 39.41
N VAL A 558 -16.57 -1.27 40.32
CA VAL A 558 -17.31 -1.56 41.56
C VAL A 558 -16.49 -1.06 42.75
N THR A 559 -17.00 -0.04 43.44
CA THR A 559 -16.28 0.60 44.56
C THR A 559 -16.39 -0.25 45.82
N SER A 560 -15.26 -0.49 46.49
CA SER A 560 -15.20 -1.23 47.75
C SER A 560 -15.31 -0.31 48.97
N ASN A 561 -15.38 -0.91 50.16
CA ASN A 561 -15.32 -0.17 51.43
C ASN A 561 -13.89 0.10 51.92
N ARG A 562 -12.85 -0.31 51.17
CA ARG A 562 -11.45 -0.08 51.53
C ARG A 562 -11.05 1.31 51.03
N VAL A 563 -10.90 2.24 51.97
CA VAL A 563 -10.63 3.66 51.67
C VAL A 563 -9.27 4.06 52.22
N GLN A 564 -8.50 4.78 51.42
CA GLN A 564 -7.21 5.36 51.79
C GLN A 564 -7.23 6.87 51.54
N SER A 565 -6.49 7.63 52.33
CA SER A 565 -6.33 9.09 52.14
C SER A 565 -5.01 9.39 51.46
N LEU A 566 -5.04 10.19 50.40
CA LEU A 566 -3.88 10.70 49.68
C LEU A 566 -3.73 12.19 49.95
N ALA A 567 -2.68 12.58 50.69
CA ALA A 567 -2.37 13.98 50.98
C ALA A 567 -2.11 14.76 49.69
N CYS A 568 -2.78 15.90 49.51
CA CYS A 568 -2.66 16.76 48.34
C CYS A 568 -3.14 18.19 48.62
N ASP A 569 -2.64 19.12 47.81
CA ASP A 569 -2.89 20.56 47.96
C ASP A 569 -3.98 21.08 47.01
N LEU A 570 -4.18 20.36 45.90
CA LEU A 570 -5.14 20.68 44.85
C LEU A 570 -5.70 19.38 44.24
N VAL A 571 -7.01 19.33 44.05
CA VAL A 571 -7.69 18.32 43.25
C VAL A 571 -8.30 18.97 42.01
N LEU A 572 -8.05 18.39 40.85
CA LEU A 572 -8.67 18.77 39.58
C LEU A 572 -9.68 17.69 39.14
N LEU A 573 -10.95 18.06 39.08
CA LEU A 573 -12.06 17.20 38.66
C LEU A 573 -12.12 17.15 37.13
N ALA A 574 -11.67 16.04 36.52
CA ALA A 574 -11.70 15.78 35.08
C ALA A 574 -12.69 14.66 34.73
N LEU A 575 -13.93 14.81 35.21
CA LEU A 575 -14.98 13.78 35.18
C LEU A 575 -15.87 13.83 33.92
N GLY A 576 -15.53 14.70 32.97
CA GLY A 576 -16.30 14.97 31.76
C GLY A 576 -17.34 16.08 31.94
N GLN A 577 -17.98 16.42 30.82
CA GLN A 577 -19.03 17.43 30.72
C GLN A 577 -20.32 16.78 30.20
N SER A 578 -21.45 17.45 30.35
CA SER A 578 -22.72 17.04 29.74
C SER A 578 -23.38 18.18 28.97
N GLY A 579 -24.30 17.83 28.08
CA GLY A 579 -25.06 18.79 27.30
C GLY A 579 -25.88 19.72 28.18
N ASP A 580 -26.07 20.94 27.70
CA ASP A 580 -26.99 21.90 28.28
C ASP A 580 -28.08 22.24 27.26
N SER A 581 -29.21 21.54 27.33
CA SER A 581 -30.33 21.69 26.41
C SER A 581 -31.24 22.87 26.75
N ARG A 582 -30.95 23.66 27.79
CA ARG A 582 -31.82 24.78 28.21
C ARG A 582 -32.02 25.84 27.13
N ILE A 583 -31.06 25.96 26.21
CA ILE A 583 -31.16 26.84 25.04
C ILE A 583 -32.27 26.40 24.07
N LEU A 584 -32.58 25.10 24.02
CA LEU A 584 -33.66 24.53 23.21
C LEU A 584 -34.98 24.54 24.00
N ASP A 585 -36.09 24.53 23.26
CA ASP A 585 -37.40 24.27 23.84
C ASP A 585 -37.54 22.79 24.19
N ASP A 586 -38.14 22.49 25.35
CA ASP A 586 -38.27 21.12 25.86
C ASP A 586 -39.25 20.27 25.02
N SER A 587 -40.08 20.91 24.18
CA SER A 587 -40.97 20.23 23.23
C SER A 587 -40.30 19.82 21.92
N TRP A 588 -39.05 20.26 21.68
CA TRP A 588 -38.37 19.98 20.42
C TRP A 588 -37.56 18.68 20.47
N SER A 589 -37.55 17.95 19.35
CA SER A 589 -36.66 16.82 19.11
C SER A 589 -35.66 17.16 18.02
N VAL A 590 -34.46 16.58 18.07
CA VAL A 590 -33.44 16.76 17.03
C VAL A 590 -33.10 15.40 16.43
N PHE A 591 -33.29 15.27 15.11
CA PHE A 591 -33.02 14.06 14.35
C PHE A 591 -32.27 14.42 13.07
N GLY A 592 -31.22 13.65 12.74
CA GLY A 592 -30.40 13.92 11.55
C GLY A 592 -29.82 15.34 11.50
N GLY A 593 -29.55 15.92 12.68
CA GLY A 593 -29.08 17.31 12.80
C GLY A 593 -30.15 18.39 12.66
N ARG A 594 -31.43 18.07 12.37
CA ARG A 594 -32.53 19.05 12.26
C ARG A 594 -33.50 18.96 13.45
N ALA A 595 -34.00 20.11 13.90
CA ALA A 595 -34.99 20.18 14.98
C ALA A 595 -36.43 20.12 14.46
N TYR A 596 -37.31 19.55 15.29
CA TYR A 596 -38.72 19.33 15.01
C TYR A 596 -39.58 19.72 16.21
N ALA A 597 -40.73 20.35 15.95
CA ALA A 597 -41.79 20.55 16.93
C ALA A 597 -42.96 19.62 16.56
N GLY A 598 -43.05 18.47 17.23
CA GLY A 598 -43.88 17.36 16.76
C GLY A 598 -43.40 16.87 15.39
N ASP A 599 -44.28 16.84 14.39
CA ASP A 599 -43.94 16.46 13.01
C ASP A 599 -43.46 17.64 12.15
N GLN A 600 -43.49 18.87 12.69
CA GLN A 600 -43.11 20.07 11.94
C GLN A 600 -41.59 20.29 12.02
N ALA A 601 -40.95 20.22 10.86
CA ALA A 601 -39.53 20.55 10.74
C ALA A 601 -39.30 22.06 10.93
N LEU A 602 -38.37 22.42 11.82
CA LEU A 602 -37.99 23.80 12.10
C LEU A 602 -36.86 24.25 11.16
N ASN A 603 -36.57 25.55 11.16
CA ASN A 603 -35.37 26.13 10.54
C ASN A 603 -34.16 26.13 11.50
N LEU A 604 -34.14 25.18 12.44
CA LEU A 604 -33.10 25.04 13.45
C LEU A 604 -32.41 23.69 13.32
N PHE A 605 -31.08 23.71 13.43
CA PHE A 605 -30.22 22.54 13.34
C PHE A 605 -29.29 22.47 14.55
N GLY A 606 -28.80 21.26 14.86
CA GLY A 606 -27.90 20.98 15.95
C GLY A 606 -26.64 20.25 15.48
N THR A 607 -25.47 20.71 15.92
CA THR A 607 -24.19 20.09 15.54
C THR A 607 -23.18 19.98 16.71
N GLY A 608 -22.14 19.16 16.50
CA GLY A 608 -21.09 18.90 17.48
C GLY A 608 -21.52 18.09 18.71
N ASP A 609 -20.71 18.18 19.77
CA ASP A 609 -20.76 17.29 20.93
C ASP A 609 -22.12 17.27 21.66
N LEU A 610 -22.88 18.37 21.61
CA LEU A 610 -24.21 18.43 22.22
C LEU A 610 -25.17 17.37 21.64
N PHE A 611 -24.99 17.01 20.36
CA PHE A 611 -25.91 16.14 19.63
C PHE A 611 -25.33 14.76 19.29
N THR A 612 -24.00 14.62 19.21
CA THR A 612 -23.36 13.34 18.84
C THR A 612 -22.63 12.66 19.99
N SER A 613 -22.19 13.41 21.01
CA SER A 613 -21.37 12.91 22.12
C SER A 613 -20.07 12.16 21.72
N GLU A 614 -19.57 12.39 20.51
CA GLU A 614 -18.35 11.73 19.96
C GLU A 614 -17.06 12.27 20.60
N GLY A 615 -17.06 13.52 21.07
CA GLY A 615 -16.03 14.05 21.99
C GLY A 615 -14.64 14.29 21.39
N THR A 616 -14.52 14.39 20.06
CA THR A 616 -13.24 14.71 19.40
C THR A 616 -13.41 15.82 18.35
N VAL A 617 -12.36 16.62 18.18
CA VAL A 617 -12.34 17.78 17.27
C VAL A 617 -12.70 17.38 15.83
N VAL A 618 -12.13 16.28 15.33
CA VAL A 618 -12.36 15.81 13.96
C VAL A 618 -13.80 15.34 13.72
N HIS A 619 -14.45 14.72 14.72
CA HIS A 619 -15.87 14.35 14.63
C HIS A 619 -16.75 15.61 14.63
N ALA A 620 -16.43 16.61 15.46
CA ALA A 620 -17.13 17.89 15.48
C ALA A 620 -17.03 18.61 14.13
N ILE A 621 -15.84 18.64 13.50
CA ILE A 621 -15.64 19.21 12.16
C ILE A 621 -16.49 18.47 11.11
N GLY A 622 -16.43 17.14 11.10
CA GLY A 622 -17.22 16.32 10.18
C GLY A 622 -18.73 16.53 10.33
N HIS A 623 -19.21 16.57 11.57
CA HIS A 623 -20.63 16.81 11.84
C HIS A 623 -21.06 18.25 11.48
N GLY A 624 -20.19 19.24 11.69
CA GLY A 624 -20.43 20.62 11.24
C GLY A 624 -20.59 20.72 9.72
N ARG A 625 -19.73 20.02 8.96
CA ARG A 625 -19.84 19.90 7.50
C ARG A 625 -21.13 19.21 7.07
N HIS A 626 -21.48 18.10 7.70
CA HIS A 626 -22.71 17.38 7.42
C HIS A 626 -23.95 18.27 7.63
N VAL A 627 -24.04 18.93 8.79
CA VAL A 627 -25.16 19.83 9.11
C VAL A 627 -25.21 21.05 8.18
N ALA A 628 -24.07 21.57 7.73
CA ALA A 628 -24.04 22.61 6.71
C ALA A 628 -24.67 22.15 5.38
N LEU A 629 -24.46 20.90 4.97
CA LEU A 629 -25.12 20.33 3.78
C LEU A 629 -26.62 20.16 3.99
N GLU A 630 -27.04 19.62 5.14
CA GLU A 630 -28.47 19.48 5.48
C GLU A 630 -29.19 20.85 5.53
N ALA A 631 -28.54 21.87 6.08
CA ALA A 631 -29.06 23.24 6.07
C ALA A 631 -29.23 23.78 4.64
N ARG A 632 -28.25 23.55 3.76
CA ARG A 632 -28.33 23.91 2.33
C ARG A 632 -29.47 23.19 1.62
N ALA A 633 -29.63 21.89 1.87
CA ALA A 633 -30.75 21.10 1.35
C ALA A 633 -32.10 21.69 1.77
N ALA A 634 -32.24 22.03 3.06
CA ALA A 634 -33.45 22.62 3.61
C ALA A 634 -33.75 24.02 3.04
N MET A 635 -32.74 24.76 2.59
CA MET A 635 -32.87 26.03 1.89
C MET A 635 -33.07 25.88 0.36
N GLY A 636 -33.24 24.65 -0.13
CA GLY A 636 -33.61 24.34 -1.52
C GLY A 636 -32.45 24.11 -2.47
N GLU A 637 -31.21 24.01 -1.98
CA GLU A 637 -30.06 23.65 -2.83
C GLU A 637 -30.01 22.14 -3.11
N PRO A 638 -29.73 21.72 -4.36
CA PRO A 638 -29.46 20.33 -4.67
C PRO A 638 -28.07 19.97 -4.14
N VAL A 639 -28.03 19.33 -2.96
CA VAL A 639 -26.81 18.83 -2.36
C VAL A 639 -26.76 17.31 -2.42
N SER A 640 -25.58 16.76 -2.71
CA SER A 640 -25.30 15.35 -2.45
C SER A 640 -25.10 15.16 -0.95
N ALA A 641 -25.77 14.18 -0.35
CA ALA A 641 -25.54 13.85 1.05
C ALA A 641 -24.05 13.54 1.29
N ALA A 642 -23.48 14.08 2.36
CA ALA A 642 -22.17 13.63 2.83
C ALA A 642 -22.35 12.23 3.43
N VAL A 643 -22.14 11.20 2.61
CA VAL A 643 -22.19 9.82 3.07
C VAL A 643 -20.84 9.50 3.73
N ARG A 644 -20.86 9.25 5.04
CA ARG A 644 -19.72 8.61 5.72
C ARG A 644 -19.59 7.22 5.12
N LEU A 645 -18.45 6.96 4.48
CA LEU A 645 -18.17 5.66 3.88
C LEU A 645 -18.12 4.60 4.97
N ASP A 646 -18.84 3.50 4.76
CA ASP A 646 -18.74 2.34 5.65
C ASP A 646 -17.35 1.71 5.50
N PRO A 647 -16.55 1.61 6.57
CA PRO A 647 -15.26 0.92 6.51
C PRO A 647 -15.33 -0.51 5.98
N SER A 648 -16.48 -1.19 6.14
CA SER A 648 -16.67 -2.57 5.67
C SER A 648 -16.61 -2.72 4.14
N VAL A 649 -16.87 -1.63 3.40
CA VAL A 649 -16.79 -1.61 1.93
C VAL A 649 -15.48 -1.03 1.41
N SER A 650 -14.53 -0.70 2.30
CA SER A 650 -13.21 -0.22 1.92
C SER A 650 -12.28 -1.36 1.53
N VAL A 651 -11.19 -1.02 0.82
CA VAL A 651 -10.16 -2.00 0.44
C VAL A 651 -9.56 -2.62 1.70
N GLN A 652 -9.69 -3.94 1.83
CA GLN A 652 -9.20 -4.73 2.95
C GLN A 652 -7.69 -5.01 2.82
N PRO A 653 -6.98 -5.31 3.92
CA PRO A 653 -5.55 -5.60 3.90
C PRO A 653 -5.16 -6.73 2.92
N GLU A 654 -5.97 -7.79 2.82
CA GLU A 654 -5.69 -8.95 1.98
C GLU A 654 -5.81 -8.67 0.48
N GLN A 655 -6.40 -7.53 0.11
CA GLN A 655 -6.55 -7.09 -1.28
C GLN A 655 -5.35 -6.28 -1.77
N ILE A 656 -4.41 -5.93 -0.89
CA ILE A 656 -3.17 -5.23 -1.23
C ILE A 656 -2.05 -6.25 -1.47
N LEU A 657 -1.37 -6.15 -2.62
CA LEU A 657 -0.19 -6.97 -2.90
C LEU A 657 1.05 -6.33 -2.27
N VAL A 658 1.28 -6.64 -1.01
CA VAL A 658 2.34 -6.02 -0.19
C VAL A 658 3.76 -6.28 -0.74
N GLU A 659 3.96 -7.33 -1.53
CA GLU A 659 5.24 -7.65 -2.19
C GLU A 659 5.73 -6.59 -3.18
N HIS A 660 4.84 -5.71 -3.67
CA HIS A 660 5.21 -4.59 -4.52
C HIS A 660 5.76 -3.38 -3.75
N PHE A 661 5.73 -3.42 -2.42
CA PHE A 661 6.11 -2.30 -1.58
C PHE A 661 7.32 -2.65 -0.73
N PRO A 662 8.33 -1.77 -0.67
CA PRO A 662 9.47 -1.98 0.21
C PRO A 662 9.07 -1.74 1.67
N TYR A 663 9.67 -2.54 2.56
CA TYR A 663 9.67 -2.25 3.99
C TYR A 663 10.33 -0.89 4.24
N SER A 664 9.67 -0.04 5.00
CA SER A 664 10.18 1.28 5.37
C SER A 664 9.65 1.68 6.76
N PRO A 665 10.53 2.00 7.72
CA PRO A 665 10.09 2.42 9.05
C PRO A 665 9.25 3.69 8.96
N GLN A 666 8.31 3.86 9.89
CA GLN A 666 7.52 5.09 9.99
C GLN A 666 8.43 6.27 10.32
N VAL A 667 8.24 7.39 9.61
CA VAL A 667 8.84 8.66 9.97
C VAL A 667 8.00 9.28 11.09
N HIS A 668 8.66 9.54 12.21
CA HIS A 668 8.05 10.10 13.41
C HIS A 668 8.33 11.60 13.51
N GLU A 669 7.43 12.30 14.19
CA GLU A 669 7.61 13.72 14.49
C GLU A 669 8.78 13.96 15.45
N GLU A 670 9.39 15.14 15.35
CA GLU A 670 10.36 15.60 16.35
C GLU A 670 9.62 16.06 17.62
N LEU A 671 9.96 15.46 18.76
CA LEU A 671 9.40 15.84 20.07
C LEU A 671 10.47 16.52 20.94
N LEU A 672 10.06 17.51 21.73
CA LEU A 672 10.87 18.03 22.83
C LEU A 672 11.18 16.92 23.86
N ASP A 673 12.34 17.00 24.51
CA ASP A 673 12.70 16.05 25.56
C ASP A 673 11.74 16.15 26.75
N ALA A 674 11.54 15.04 27.46
CA ALA A 674 10.60 14.96 28.58
C ALA A 674 10.83 16.02 29.67
N THR A 675 12.08 16.39 29.96
CA THR A 675 12.40 17.35 31.01
C THR A 675 12.04 18.77 30.58
N ALA A 676 12.33 19.14 29.32
CA ALA A 676 11.92 20.40 28.73
C ALA A 676 10.39 20.49 28.59
N ARG A 677 9.73 19.40 28.15
CA ARG A 677 8.27 19.34 28.04
C ARG A 677 7.59 19.69 29.36
N ALA A 678 7.98 19.03 30.45
CA ALA A 678 7.36 19.23 31.77
C ALA A 678 7.46 20.67 32.32
N ARG A 679 8.37 21.51 31.81
CA ARG A 679 8.68 22.84 32.35
C ARG A 679 8.51 23.99 31.36
N SER A 680 8.05 23.71 30.15
CA SER A 680 7.88 24.73 29.11
C SER A 680 6.46 24.71 28.53
N LEU A 681 6.06 25.88 28.03
CA LEU A 681 4.83 26.05 27.24
C LEU A 681 5.13 26.01 25.73
N GLU A 682 6.37 25.71 25.36
CA GLU A 682 6.75 25.53 23.96
C GLU A 682 5.96 24.38 23.35
N GLU A 683 5.73 24.46 22.04
CA GLU A 683 5.05 23.39 21.33
C GLU A 683 5.86 22.09 21.45
N VAL A 684 5.21 21.06 22.00
CA VAL A 684 5.87 19.80 22.36
C VAL A 684 6.29 18.99 21.13
N ASN A 685 5.38 18.90 20.17
CA ASN A 685 5.59 18.19 18.92
C ASN A 685 5.94 19.24 17.86
N ARG A 686 7.07 19.10 17.18
CA ARG A 686 7.56 20.02 16.14
C ARG A 686 7.18 19.58 14.72
N GLY A 687 6.49 18.45 14.57
CA GLY A 687 6.05 17.92 13.29
C GLY A 687 7.15 17.13 12.57
N LEU A 688 6.93 16.89 11.28
CA LEU A 688 7.90 16.23 10.40
C LEU A 688 8.87 17.26 9.82
N GLU A 689 10.13 16.86 9.60
CA GLU A 689 11.11 17.66 8.87
C GLU A 689 10.69 17.88 7.42
N ASP A 690 10.18 16.84 6.76
CA ASP A 690 9.70 16.87 5.38
C ASP A 690 8.47 15.96 5.17
N ALA A 691 7.93 15.96 3.94
CA ALA A 691 6.78 15.15 3.56
C ALA A 691 7.13 13.73 3.07
N SER A 692 8.37 13.25 3.28
CA SER A 692 8.85 11.95 2.75
C SER A 692 8.03 10.76 3.22
N GLU A 693 7.39 10.86 4.40
CA GLU A 693 6.44 9.87 4.91
C GLU A 693 5.30 9.56 3.92
N ALA A 694 4.91 10.50 3.06
CA ALA A 694 3.87 10.30 2.06
C ALA A 694 4.23 9.20 1.05
N GLN A 695 5.53 8.99 0.78
CA GLN A 695 6.05 7.94 -0.13
C GLN A 695 5.73 6.53 0.39
N ARG A 696 5.44 6.37 1.69
CA ARG A 696 5.01 5.10 2.27
C ARG A 696 3.53 4.78 1.96
N CYS A 697 2.75 5.69 1.39
CA CYS A 697 1.34 5.41 1.11
C CYS A 697 1.15 4.32 0.06
N PHE A 698 0.43 3.25 0.41
CA PHE A 698 0.01 2.23 -0.58
C PHE A 698 -0.95 2.79 -1.63
N SER A 699 -1.63 3.92 -1.37
CA SER A 699 -2.70 4.44 -2.23
C SER A 699 -3.81 3.41 -2.45
N CYS A 700 -4.27 2.76 -1.37
CA CYS A 700 -5.28 1.71 -1.41
C CYS A 700 -6.52 2.17 -2.20
N GLY A 701 -6.99 1.35 -3.15
CA GLY A 701 -8.15 1.66 -3.98
C GLY A 701 -7.92 2.69 -5.08
N HIS A 702 -6.71 3.27 -5.20
CA HIS A 702 -6.43 4.37 -6.12
C HIS A 702 -5.29 4.01 -7.08
N CYS A 703 -5.51 4.25 -8.37
CA CYS A 703 -4.48 4.03 -9.38
C CYS A 703 -3.40 5.12 -9.27
N THR A 704 -2.13 4.73 -9.22
CA THR A 704 -0.98 5.64 -9.20
C THR A 704 -0.17 5.64 -10.49
N SER A 705 -0.69 5.01 -11.54
CA SER A 705 0.01 4.87 -12.82
C SER A 705 1.38 4.17 -12.74
N CYS A 706 1.44 3.10 -11.93
CA CYS A 706 2.64 2.29 -11.69
C CYS A 706 2.98 1.24 -12.78
N ASP A 707 2.20 1.19 -13.85
CA ASP A 707 2.35 0.28 -15.01
C ASP A 707 2.27 -1.23 -14.76
N SER A 708 2.04 -1.71 -13.53
CA SER A 708 1.85 -3.16 -13.27
C SER A 708 0.82 -3.77 -14.22
N CYS A 709 -0.35 -3.15 -14.36
CA CYS A 709 -1.38 -3.61 -15.29
C CYS A 709 -0.92 -3.72 -16.76
N LEU A 710 -0.02 -2.84 -17.22
CA LEU A 710 0.56 -2.88 -18.57
C LEU A 710 1.53 -4.05 -18.70
N VAL A 711 2.42 -4.21 -17.71
CA VAL A 711 3.44 -5.28 -17.69
C VAL A 711 2.80 -6.66 -17.64
N TYR A 712 1.75 -6.84 -16.84
CA TYR A 712 1.09 -8.14 -16.65
C TYR A 712 0.00 -8.43 -17.69
N CYS A 713 -0.28 -7.52 -18.63
CA CYS A 713 -1.26 -7.75 -19.69
C CYS A 713 -0.68 -8.71 -20.75
N PRO A 714 -1.16 -9.96 -20.88
CA PRO A 714 -0.58 -10.93 -21.82
C PRO A 714 -0.81 -10.57 -23.28
N GLU A 715 -1.81 -9.71 -23.57
CA GLU A 715 -2.14 -9.27 -24.92
C GLU A 715 -1.53 -7.91 -25.27
N GLY A 716 -0.91 -7.19 -24.32
CA GLY A 716 -0.36 -5.85 -24.57
C GLY A 716 -1.40 -4.80 -24.96
N ILE A 717 -2.64 -4.93 -24.47
CA ILE A 717 -3.80 -4.11 -24.88
C ILE A 717 -4.12 -2.96 -23.91
N ILE A 718 -3.33 -2.78 -22.86
CA ILE A 718 -3.47 -1.68 -21.92
C ILE A 718 -2.42 -0.63 -22.29
N PHE A 719 -2.87 0.60 -22.54
CA PHE A 719 -2.00 1.69 -22.97
C PHE A 719 -2.27 2.94 -22.14
N ARG A 720 -1.21 3.76 -22.00
CA ARG A 720 -1.29 5.06 -21.32
C ARG A 720 -2.12 6.03 -22.16
N ASP A 721 -3.00 6.76 -21.50
CA ASP A 721 -3.82 7.84 -22.05
C ASP A 721 -3.73 9.05 -21.11
N GLY A 722 -2.74 9.91 -21.35
CA GLY A 722 -2.35 10.97 -20.42
C GLY A 722 -1.88 10.40 -19.07
N SER A 723 -2.53 10.80 -17.97
CA SER A 723 -2.27 10.29 -16.62
C SER A 723 -3.06 9.01 -16.28
N ALA A 724 -3.92 8.55 -17.18
CA ALA A 724 -4.78 7.38 -17.00
C ALA A 724 -4.37 6.23 -17.92
N TYR A 725 -5.10 5.12 -17.85
CA TYR A 725 -4.95 3.97 -18.74
C TYR A 725 -6.24 3.67 -19.48
N LYS A 726 -6.09 3.12 -20.67
CA LYS A 726 -7.19 2.63 -21.49
C LYS A 726 -6.94 1.18 -21.89
N VAL A 727 -8.01 0.40 -21.89
CA VAL A 727 -8.02 -1.01 -22.29
C VAL A 727 -8.62 -1.12 -23.68
N ASP A 728 -7.95 -1.79 -24.62
CA ASP A 728 -8.57 -2.17 -25.90
C ASP A 728 -9.50 -3.37 -25.72
N TYR A 729 -10.79 -3.08 -25.57
CA TYR A 729 -11.80 -4.12 -25.40
C TYR A 729 -12.06 -4.95 -26.66
N ASP A 730 -11.61 -4.53 -27.84
CA ASP A 730 -11.70 -5.37 -29.05
C ASP A 730 -10.76 -6.57 -28.99
N TYR A 731 -9.70 -6.49 -28.17
CA TYR A 731 -8.68 -7.53 -28.00
C TYR A 731 -8.63 -8.13 -26.58
N CYS A 732 -9.35 -7.55 -25.61
CA CYS A 732 -9.39 -8.02 -24.23
C CYS A 732 -10.10 -9.37 -24.06
N LYS A 733 -9.34 -10.44 -23.76
CA LYS A 733 -9.88 -11.78 -23.49
C LYS A 733 -10.59 -11.92 -22.13
N GLY A 734 -10.50 -10.94 -21.24
CA GLY A 734 -11.16 -10.98 -19.93
C GLY A 734 -10.49 -11.90 -18.90
N CYS A 735 -9.17 -12.10 -18.99
CA CYS A 735 -8.42 -13.02 -18.11
C CYS A 735 -8.28 -12.51 -16.66
N GLY A 736 -8.42 -11.20 -16.42
CA GLY A 736 -8.35 -10.61 -15.08
C GLY A 736 -6.95 -10.43 -14.48
N LEU A 737 -5.87 -10.81 -15.18
CA LEU A 737 -4.51 -10.68 -14.64
C LEU A 737 -4.16 -9.24 -14.24
N CYS A 738 -4.54 -8.23 -15.03
CA CYS A 738 -4.32 -6.83 -14.66
C CYS A 738 -5.06 -6.40 -13.38
N VAL A 739 -6.16 -7.07 -13.03
CA VAL A 739 -6.91 -6.85 -11.78
C VAL A 739 -6.22 -7.57 -10.63
N THR A 740 -5.88 -8.84 -10.81
CA THR A 740 -5.19 -9.66 -9.80
C THR A 740 -3.84 -9.07 -9.43
N GLU A 741 -3.07 -8.61 -10.41
CA GLU A 741 -1.71 -8.05 -10.25
C GLU A 741 -1.72 -6.54 -9.99
N CYS A 742 -2.89 -5.95 -9.68
CA CYS A 742 -2.99 -4.55 -9.29
C CYS A 742 -2.57 -4.41 -7.82
N PRO A 743 -1.43 -3.78 -7.49
CA PRO A 743 -0.91 -3.82 -6.12
C PRO A 743 -1.78 -3.12 -5.09
N ARG A 744 -2.71 -2.28 -5.56
CA ARG A 744 -3.50 -1.33 -4.78
C ARG A 744 -4.98 -1.66 -4.76
N HIS A 745 -5.39 -2.70 -5.49
CA HIS A 745 -6.79 -2.99 -5.72
C HIS A 745 -7.55 -1.78 -6.31
N SER A 746 -7.05 -1.21 -7.42
CA SER A 746 -7.67 -0.07 -8.12
C SER A 746 -8.33 -0.48 -9.45
N MET A 747 -8.63 -1.76 -9.60
CA MET A 747 -9.31 -2.34 -10.76
C MET A 747 -10.23 -3.46 -10.29
N GLU A 748 -11.29 -3.72 -11.04
CA GLU A 748 -12.25 -4.80 -10.77
C GLU A 748 -12.64 -5.51 -12.07
N MET A 749 -13.14 -6.74 -11.94
CA MET A 749 -13.75 -7.47 -13.06
C MET A 749 -15.25 -7.21 -13.10
N VAL A 750 -15.77 -6.81 -14.25
CA VAL A 750 -17.20 -6.58 -14.48
C VAL A 750 -17.69 -7.56 -15.54
N ALA A 751 -18.87 -8.16 -15.35
CA ALA A 751 -19.51 -8.98 -16.37
C ALA A 751 -19.70 -8.15 -17.66
N SER A 752 -19.36 -8.75 -18.80
CA SER A 752 -19.37 -8.09 -20.12
C SER A 752 -20.75 -7.95 -20.74
#